data_AF-A0A9P7GCI9-F1
#
_entry.id   AF-A0A9P7GCI9-F1
#
_cell.length_a   1.000
_cell.length_b   1.000
_cell.length_c   1.000
_cell.angle_alpha   90.00
_cell.angle_beta   90.00
_cell.angle_gamma   90.00
#
_symmetry.space_group_name_H-M   'P 1'
#
loop_
_entity.id
_entity.type
_entity.pdbx_description
1 polymer ?
#
loop_
_entity_poly.entity_id
_entity_poly.type
_entity_poly.pdbx_seq_one_letter_code
_entity_poly.pdbx_strand_id
1 'polypeptide(L)'
;MAPALNHPTGVTFVEERPTNVDAATYYGGGESYTRSRTYSTSHIHGYIPKKLPAFEEDWHLRPRRMSHDEKSVTGPRRFLIDVEETIRVVLEQEDTDGDFQISITDAGPKMMALGTATSNGFKTFDIRGTYMLSNLLQELALARDHHRKRIVLDEARLTENPVDRLSRMIKNSFWHSLTRRIDGDGLEIITADPKNRTGRVNPRIYVPHGEPAMAEYYRKVAKEKPHMNLDVQVLPENPDDPAYVKSLNSKPGILALAMNEVDDGKGGKTLKGIPFIVPGARFNELYNWDSYFIALGLLVDGQVTMAKGMVDHFIFEIKHYGKILNGSRSYYLCRTQPPFLTDMALQIYNQLDRSDMEENRQWLKRAIQAAIKEYHTIWVAEPRMDPKTGLSRYRPDGLGIPPETEATHFTQILEPYARKHGLSVLEFSEKYNDGTIKEPELDEYFLHDRAVRESGHDTTYRFEKRCANLGTIDLQSLLYKYEVDIGTAIREVFDDELELEEEFDLAPFPPSVESYANPHREKSRSRVQRSDEWFDRADFRKEVIDKYLWNESKNLFFDYDTVKEKQILYESVTSFWPLWAGCASEEQCWKLVTQSLRKFEVLGGVVSGTEESRGKISLERPNRQWDYPYAWPPHQIMIWVGLERYGYLDEAQRLAYRFLYMMTTAFVDFNGVVPEKFDAVKLSHLVDAEYGNQGIDFKMVPREGFGWMNAAYQVGLSFLTSHMRRAVAACTSPEVFFGPAASLQEAPLLNANVPVTHPLGLAMEHLSLSA
;
A
#
# COMPACT_ATOMS: atom_id res chain seq x y z
N MET A 1 -49.02 18.81 -40.69
CA MET A 1 -48.41 20.07 -40.21
C MET A 1 -49.01 20.39 -38.85
N ALA A 2 -48.22 20.19 -37.81
CA ALA A 2 -48.46 20.67 -36.45
C ALA A 2 -47.41 21.78 -36.18
N PRO A 3 -47.72 22.82 -35.40
CA PRO A 3 -46.89 24.03 -35.36
C PRO A 3 -45.54 23.74 -34.69
N ALA A 4 -44.47 24.21 -35.33
CA ALA A 4 -43.13 24.23 -34.74
C ALA A 4 -43.13 25.21 -33.55
N LEU A 5 -42.86 24.69 -32.36
CA LEU A 5 -42.52 25.50 -31.20
C LEU A 5 -41.12 26.10 -31.44
N ASN A 6 -41.07 27.34 -31.90
CA ASN A 6 -39.85 28.13 -31.91
C ASN A 6 -39.41 28.38 -30.46
N HIS A 7 -38.37 27.67 -30.02
CA HIS A 7 -37.63 28.05 -28.83
C HIS A 7 -36.90 29.40 -29.10
N PRO A 8 -36.83 30.32 -28.12
CA PRO A 8 -36.06 31.54 -28.29
C PRO A 8 -34.59 31.21 -28.51
N THR A 9 -33.97 31.87 -29.50
CA THR A 9 -32.53 31.83 -29.75
C THR A 9 -31.79 32.51 -28.60
N GLY A 10 -31.31 31.71 -27.64
CA GLY A 10 -30.49 32.21 -26.53
C GLY A 10 -30.48 31.39 -25.23
N VAL A 11 -31.07 30.19 -25.20
CA VAL A 11 -31.01 29.32 -24.01
C VAL A 11 -30.31 28.02 -24.37
N THR A 12 -28.99 27.99 -24.17
CA THR A 12 -28.26 26.74 -23.99
C THR A 12 -28.61 26.24 -22.59
N PHE A 13 -29.40 25.16 -22.49
CA PHE A 13 -29.43 24.39 -21.24
C PHE A 13 -28.00 23.90 -21.03
N VAL A 14 -27.38 24.32 -19.92
CA VAL A 14 -26.04 23.85 -19.54
C VAL A 14 -26.11 22.32 -19.56
N GLU A 15 -25.32 21.73 -20.46
CA GLU A 15 -25.13 20.29 -20.62
C GLU A 15 -24.99 19.62 -19.25
N GLU A 16 -25.51 18.39 -19.13
CA GLU A 16 -25.36 17.53 -17.96
C GLU A 16 -23.88 17.50 -17.54
N ARG A 17 -23.53 18.27 -16.51
CA ARG A 17 -22.20 18.14 -15.91
C ARG A 17 -22.15 16.76 -15.25
N PRO A 18 -21.17 15.91 -15.60
CA PRO A 18 -21.04 14.61 -14.96
C PRO A 18 -20.81 14.80 -13.45
N THR A 19 -21.64 14.16 -12.64
CA THR A 19 -21.78 14.48 -11.21
C THR A 19 -20.59 14.01 -10.37
N ASN A 20 -20.04 12.84 -10.68
CA ASN A 20 -18.96 12.19 -9.93
C ASN A 20 -17.61 12.34 -10.65
N VAL A 21 -17.32 13.54 -11.17
CA VAL A 21 -15.98 13.88 -11.69
C VAL A 21 -15.02 14.29 -10.59
N ASP A 22 -13.74 14.36 -10.93
CA ASP A 22 -12.70 14.87 -10.05
C ASP A 22 -13.03 16.28 -9.50
N ALA A 23 -12.58 16.55 -8.27
CA ALA A 23 -12.85 17.80 -7.57
C ALA A 23 -12.35 19.02 -8.35
N ALA A 24 -11.19 18.93 -9.03
CA ALA A 24 -10.68 20.01 -9.85
C ALA A 24 -11.57 20.28 -11.06
N THR A 25 -12.22 19.25 -11.61
CA THR A 25 -13.19 19.43 -12.71
C THR A 25 -14.51 20.00 -12.18
N TYR A 26 -15.01 19.48 -11.06
CA TYR A 26 -16.29 19.87 -10.49
C TYR A 26 -16.27 21.30 -9.92
N TYR A 27 -15.22 21.63 -9.17
CA TYR A 27 -15.06 22.92 -8.50
C TYR A 27 -14.15 23.90 -9.26
N GLY A 28 -13.22 23.46 -10.11
CA GLY A 28 -12.21 24.33 -10.74
C GLY A 28 -12.63 25.02 -12.05
N GLY A 29 -13.79 24.70 -12.64
CA GLY A 29 -14.27 25.42 -13.83
C GLY A 29 -14.51 26.92 -13.59
N GLY A 30 -14.27 27.77 -14.59
CA GLY A 30 -14.55 29.21 -14.49
C GLY A 30 -15.98 29.51 -14.02
N GLU A 31 -16.18 30.60 -13.28
CA GLU A 31 -17.52 31.02 -12.87
C GLU A 31 -18.38 31.29 -14.11
N SER A 32 -19.25 30.34 -14.46
CA SER A 32 -20.23 30.56 -15.51
C SER A 32 -21.34 31.46 -14.96
N TYR A 33 -21.26 32.73 -15.31
CA TYR A 33 -22.33 33.69 -15.09
C TYR A 33 -23.38 33.48 -16.18
N THR A 34 -24.40 32.67 -15.91
CA THR A 34 -25.64 32.79 -16.69
C THR A 34 -26.26 34.16 -16.43
N ARG A 35 -26.87 34.75 -17.47
CA ARG A 35 -27.36 36.14 -17.59
C ARG A 35 -28.49 36.54 -16.61
N SER A 36 -28.54 35.95 -15.42
CA SER A 36 -29.44 36.28 -14.31
C SER A 36 -28.72 36.85 -13.07
N ARG A 37 -27.39 37.01 -13.10
CA ARG A 37 -26.60 37.51 -11.95
C ARG A 37 -26.30 39.01 -12.02
N THR A 38 -27.30 39.82 -11.69
CA THR A 38 -27.04 40.98 -10.81
C THR A 38 -27.51 40.53 -9.43
N TYR A 39 -26.58 40.16 -8.56
CA TYR A 39 -26.95 39.90 -7.16
C TYR A 39 -27.34 41.24 -6.53
N SER A 40 -28.64 41.47 -6.33
CA SER A 40 -29.09 42.45 -5.35
C SER A 40 -28.61 42.00 -3.97
N THR A 41 -28.47 42.93 -3.02
CA THR A 41 -28.19 42.63 -1.61
C THR A 41 -29.18 41.58 -1.13
N SER A 42 -28.74 40.32 -1.11
CA SER A 42 -29.50 39.25 -0.50
C SER A 42 -29.50 39.55 0.99
N HIS A 43 -30.63 40.00 1.53
CA HIS A 43 -30.88 40.00 2.98
C HIS A 43 -30.92 38.58 3.59
N ILE A 44 -30.45 37.57 2.85
CA ILE A 44 -30.16 36.20 3.27
C ILE A 44 -28.76 36.17 3.93
N HIS A 45 -28.47 37.13 4.80
CA HIS A 45 -27.32 37.12 5.73
C HIS A 45 -27.81 37.02 7.17
N GLY A 46 -28.87 36.26 7.32
CA GLY A 46 -29.35 35.76 8.57
C GLY A 46 -30.18 34.56 8.19
N TYR A 47 -29.90 33.44 8.82
CA TYR A 47 -30.98 32.66 9.41
C TYR A 47 -32.10 33.64 9.78
N ILE A 48 -33.20 33.71 9.00
CA ILE A 48 -34.37 34.45 9.45
C ILE A 48 -34.87 33.61 10.61
N PRO A 49 -34.75 34.08 11.85
CA PRO A 49 -35.36 33.43 12.97
C PRO A 49 -36.84 33.74 12.80
N LYS A 50 -37.58 32.86 12.12
CA LYS A 50 -39.00 32.71 12.46
C LYS A 50 -39.16 32.00 13.82
N LYS A 51 -38.07 31.80 14.56
CA LYS A 51 -38.04 31.65 16.02
C LYS A 51 -37.01 32.61 16.60
N LEU A 52 -37.47 33.53 17.44
CA LEU A 52 -36.64 34.39 18.32
C LEU A 52 -35.41 33.63 18.87
N PRO A 53 -34.29 34.31 19.14
CA PRO A 53 -33.17 33.69 19.83
C PRO A 53 -33.69 33.13 21.16
N ALA A 54 -33.65 31.81 21.29
CA ALA A 54 -33.97 31.15 22.55
C ALA A 54 -32.86 31.56 23.54
N PHE A 55 -33.18 32.52 24.40
CA PHE A 55 -32.52 32.61 25.68
C PHE A 55 -32.72 31.29 26.40
N GLU A 56 -31.62 30.75 26.94
CA GLU A 56 -31.57 29.72 28.00
C GLU A 56 -32.80 28.78 28.05
N GLU A 57 -32.71 27.63 27.36
CA GLU A 57 -33.50 26.38 27.50
C GLU A 57 -34.28 25.82 26.28
N ASP A 58 -34.39 26.49 25.12
CA ASP A 58 -35.19 25.97 23.97
C ASP A 58 -34.37 25.62 22.70
N TRP A 59 -33.48 24.63 22.78
CA TRP A 59 -32.88 23.99 21.60
C TRP A 59 -33.86 22.96 21.01
N HIS A 60 -34.75 23.38 20.11
CA HIS A 60 -35.61 22.45 19.38
C HIS A 60 -34.86 21.76 18.24
N LEU A 61 -33.99 20.81 18.57
CA LEU A 61 -33.45 19.88 17.57
C LEU A 61 -34.60 19.01 17.05
N ARG A 62 -34.82 19.03 15.73
CA ARG A 62 -35.81 18.15 15.11
C ARG A 62 -35.28 16.72 15.16
N PRO A 63 -36.00 15.76 15.74
CA PRO A 63 -35.55 14.38 15.73
C PRO A 63 -35.55 13.84 14.29
N ARG A 64 -34.52 13.07 13.95
CA ARG A 64 -34.41 12.37 12.67
C ARG A 64 -35.63 11.46 12.46
N ARG A 65 -36.32 11.61 11.34
CA ARG A 65 -37.39 10.69 10.92
C ARG A 65 -36.79 9.43 10.30
N MET A 66 -37.26 8.26 10.75
CA MET A 66 -36.84 6.93 10.26
C MET A 66 -37.76 6.35 9.18
N SER A 67 -38.84 7.06 8.80
CA SER A 67 -39.76 6.66 7.74
C SER A 67 -39.15 6.82 6.33
N HIS A 68 -39.55 5.95 5.41
CA HIS A 68 -39.38 6.21 3.97
C HIS A 68 -40.30 7.38 3.57
N ASP A 69 -39.77 8.60 3.50
CA ASP A 69 -40.52 9.75 2.99
C ASP A 69 -40.83 9.61 1.48
N GLU A 70 -41.88 10.28 1.00
CA GLU A 70 -42.41 10.17 -0.37
C GLU A 70 -41.34 10.38 -1.47
N LYS A 71 -41.11 9.33 -2.28
CA LYS A 71 -40.21 9.30 -3.45
C LYS A 71 -40.80 9.99 -4.69
N SER A 72 -41.46 11.14 -4.58
CA SER A 72 -41.84 11.88 -5.79
C SER A 72 -40.69 12.81 -6.21
N VAL A 73 -39.65 12.25 -6.84
CA VAL A 73 -38.54 13.02 -7.38
C VAL A 73 -38.65 13.06 -8.90
N THR A 74 -39.07 14.20 -9.44
CA THR A 74 -39.20 14.47 -10.88
C THR A 74 -37.90 14.94 -11.54
N GLY A 75 -36.74 14.89 -10.84
CA GLY A 75 -35.42 15.22 -11.37
C GLY A 75 -34.31 15.29 -10.30
N PRO A 76 -33.01 15.33 -10.69
CA PRO A 76 -31.89 15.33 -9.74
C PRO A 76 -31.90 16.55 -8.82
N ARG A 77 -31.77 16.35 -7.51
CA ARG A 77 -31.79 17.44 -6.53
C ARG A 77 -30.41 18.09 -6.41
N ARG A 78 -30.42 19.42 -6.26
CA ARG A 78 -29.24 20.26 -6.10
C ARG A 78 -29.43 21.21 -4.93
N PHE A 79 -28.36 21.48 -4.21
CA PHE A 79 -28.33 22.37 -3.05
C PHE A 79 -27.54 23.63 -3.35
N LEU A 80 -28.01 24.78 -2.88
CA LEU A 80 -27.28 26.03 -2.91
C LEU A 80 -26.63 26.24 -1.55
N ILE A 81 -25.30 26.25 -1.49
CA ILE A 81 -24.57 26.21 -0.23
C ILE A 81 -23.61 27.39 -0.14
N ASP A 82 -23.59 28.03 1.03
CA ASP A 82 -22.51 28.93 1.47
C ASP A 82 -21.48 28.10 2.23
N VAL A 83 -20.26 28.02 1.70
CA VAL A 83 -19.30 26.97 2.06
C VAL A 83 -18.82 27.13 3.51
N GLU A 84 -18.29 28.30 3.87
CA GLU A 84 -17.72 28.53 5.20
C GLU A 84 -18.79 28.48 6.30
N GLU A 85 -19.94 29.09 6.05
CA GLU A 85 -21.05 29.08 7.01
C GLU A 85 -21.57 27.66 7.23
N THR A 86 -21.68 26.86 6.17
CA THR A 86 -22.18 25.48 6.29
C THR A 86 -21.15 24.58 6.96
N ILE A 87 -19.84 24.76 6.70
CA ILE A 87 -18.79 24.04 7.46
C ILE A 87 -18.94 24.31 8.95
N ARG A 88 -19.08 25.59 9.35
CA ARG A 88 -19.23 25.96 10.76
C ARG A 88 -20.45 25.28 11.38
N VAL A 89 -21.61 25.36 10.74
CA VAL A 89 -22.86 24.81 11.27
C VAL A 89 -22.81 23.28 11.33
N VAL A 90 -22.23 22.62 10.32
CA VAL A 90 -22.06 21.17 10.30
C VAL A 90 -21.20 20.71 11.47
N LEU A 91 -20.04 21.34 11.67
CA LEU A 91 -19.14 20.99 12.78
C LEU A 91 -19.78 21.30 14.15
N GLU A 92 -20.35 22.49 14.34
CA GLU A 92 -20.99 22.86 15.61
C GLU A 92 -22.16 21.92 15.99
N GLN A 93 -22.85 21.36 15.00
CA GLN A 93 -24.01 20.49 15.22
C GLN A 93 -23.64 19.00 15.33
N GLU A 94 -22.69 18.52 14.52
CA GLU A 94 -22.46 17.09 14.31
C GLU A 94 -21.08 16.61 14.78
N ASP A 95 -20.08 17.47 14.93
CA ASP A 95 -18.75 17.14 15.48
C ASP A 95 -18.75 17.45 17.00
N THR A 96 -18.80 16.38 17.81
CA THR A 96 -18.99 16.47 19.26
C THR A 96 -17.73 16.26 20.07
N ASP A 97 -16.68 15.69 19.48
CA ASP A 97 -15.37 15.48 20.11
C ASP A 97 -14.31 16.50 19.64
N GLY A 98 -14.62 17.32 18.64
CA GLY A 98 -13.81 18.44 18.16
C GLY A 98 -12.65 18.02 17.27
N ASP A 99 -12.71 16.83 16.68
CA ASP A 99 -11.65 16.28 15.82
C ASP A 99 -11.75 16.76 14.35
N PHE A 100 -12.76 17.58 14.01
CA PHE A 100 -13.07 18.06 12.66
C PHE A 100 -13.48 16.95 11.68
N GLN A 101 -14.04 15.86 12.19
CA GLN A 101 -14.59 14.75 11.44
C GLN A 101 -16.06 14.53 11.83
N ILE A 102 -16.79 13.76 11.00
CA ILE A 102 -18.15 13.31 11.34
C ILE A 102 -18.17 11.80 11.26
N SER A 103 -18.34 11.20 12.42
CA SER A 103 -18.28 9.76 12.61
C SER A 103 -19.54 9.21 13.27
N ILE A 104 -19.58 7.89 13.45
CA ILE A 104 -20.61 7.21 14.23
C ILE A 104 -20.46 7.43 15.74
N THR A 105 -19.27 7.81 16.22
CA THR A 105 -19.03 8.09 17.65
C THR A 105 -19.58 9.45 18.05
N ASP A 106 -19.77 10.35 17.08
CA ASP A 106 -20.38 11.65 17.34
C ASP A 106 -21.84 11.55 17.77
N ALA A 107 -22.22 12.32 18.79
CA ALA A 107 -23.57 12.30 19.36
C ALA A 107 -24.55 13.30 18.72
N GLY A 108 -24.17 13.92 17.60
CA GLY A 108 -25.01 14.88 16.87
C GLY A 108 -26.35 14.29 16.38
N PRO A 109 -27.32 15.13 15.97
CA PRO A 109 -28.67 14.72 15.58
C PRO A 109 -28.72 13.93 14.25
N LYS A 110 -27.60 13.82 13.53
CA LYS A 110 -27.44 13.10 12.25
C LYS A 110 -28.42 13.57 11.19
N MET A 111 -28.71 14.87 11.16
CA MET A 111 -29.62 15.47 10.19
C MET A 111 -29.38 16.97 10.01
N MET A 112 -29.29 17.42 8.76
CA MET A 112 -29.16 18.84 8.42
C MET A 112 -30.05 19.23 7.25
N ALA A 113 -30.73 20.37 7.36
CA ALA A 113 -31.57 20.91 6.30
C ALA A 113 -30.75 21.83 5.37
N LEU A 114 -30.65 21.48 4.08
CA LEU A 114 -29.97 22.29 3.07
C LEU A 114 -30.96 22.96 2.11
N GLY A 115 -30.68 24.21 1.71
CA GLY A 115 -31.51 24.96 0.76
C GLY A 115 -31.41 24.42 -0.67
N THR A 116 -32.54 24.20 -1.34
CA THR A 116 -32.55 23.65 -2.71
C THR A 116 -32.25 24.72 -3.76
N ALA A 117 -31.45 24.37 -4.77
CA ALA A 117 -31.05 25.28 -5.84
C ALA A 117 -32.24 25.74 -6.69
N THR A 118 -33.23 24.88 -6.93
CA THR A 118 -34.46 25.21 -7.69
C THR A 118 -35.33 26.24 -6.99
N SER A 119 -35.24 26.33 -5.66
CA SER A 119 -35.93 27.34 -4.86
C SER A 119 -35.03 28.52 -4.49
N ASN A 120 -33.82 28.63 -5.05
CA ASN A 120 -32.83 29.63 -4.65
C ASN A 120 -32.59 29.66 -3.12
N GLY A 121 -32.66 28.50 -2.46
CA GLY A 121 -32.49 28.35 -1.01
C GLY A 121 -33.74 28.57 -0.15
N PHE A 122 -34.90 28.93 -0.72
CA PHE A 122 -36.12 29.19 0.07
C PHE A 122 -36.80 27.92 0.61
N LYS A 123 -36.71 26.80 -0.11
CA LYS A 123 -37.15 25.49 0.36
C LYS A 123 -35.92 24.70 0.79
N THR A 124 -36.03 23.99 1.90
CA THR A 124 -34.98 23.11 2.40
C THR A 124 -35.33 21.65 2.20
N PHE A 125 -34.31 20.80 2.24
CA PHE A 125 -34.44 19.34 2.25
C PHE A 125 -33.42 18.76 3.23
N ASP A 126 -33.82 17.69 3.93
CA ASP A 126 -33.04 17.11 5.02
C ASP A 126 -32.05 16.06 4.50
N ILE A 127 -30.76 16.34 4.65
CA ILE A 127 -29.66 15.37 4.54
C ILE A 127 -29.60 14.58 5.84
N ARG A 128 -29.53 13.24 5.76
CA ARG A 128 -29.69 12.36 6.92
C ARG A 128 -28.58 11.32 7.01
N GLY A 129 -28.15 11.05 8.23
CA GLY A 129 -27.18 10.01 8.55
C GLY A 129 -25.73 10.49 8.46
N THR A 130 -24.89 9.85 9.26
CA THR A 130 -23.45 10.15 9.37
C THR A 130 -22.78 10.20 8.01
N TYR A 131 -22.95 9.18 7.17
CA TYR A 131 -22.26 9.09 5.88
C TYR A 131 -22.53 10.28 4.94
N MET A 132 -23.80 10.69 4.78
CA MET A 132 -24.13 11.82 3.89
C MET A 132 -23.64 13.16 4.45
N LEU A 133 -23.63 13.31 5.78
CA LEU A 133 -23.13 14.52 6.45
C LEU A 133 -21.60 14.60 6.42
N SER A 134 -20.92 13.47 6.63
CA SER A 134 -19.48 13.30 6.41
C SER A 134 -19.11 13.66 4.98
N ASN A 135 -19.82 13.10 3.98
CA ASN A 135 -19.60 13.46 2.58
C ASN A 135 -19.84 14.95 2.32
N LEU A 136 -20.84 15.56 2.97
CA LEU A 136 -21.07 17.00 2.87
C LEU A 136 -19.86 17.78 3.41
N LEU A 137 -19.36 17.43 4.60
CA LEU A 137 -18.17 18.07 5.17
C LEU A 137 -16.95 17.94 4.24
N GLN A 138 -16.75 16.77 3.64
CA GLN A 138 -15.67 16.52 2.69
C GLN A 138 -15.80 17.36 1.42
N GLU A 139 -16.99 17.39 0.79
CA GLU A 139 -17.22 18.18 -0.42
C GLU A 139 -17.08 19.69 -0.17
N LEU A 140 -17.47 20.17 1.03
CA LEU A 140 -17.26 21.56 1.42
C LEU A 140 -15.78 21.89 1.63
N ALA A 141 -15.01 20.98 2.22
CA ALA A 141 -13.57 21.15 2.35
C ALA A 141 -12.89 21.24 0.98
N LEU A 142 -13.25 20.35 0.04
CA LEU A 142 -12.74 20.38 -1.33
C LEU A 142 -13.12 21.68 -2.06
N ALA A 143 -14.36 22.15 -1.91
CA ALA A 143 -14.80 23.40 -2.49
C ALA A 143 -14.02 24.60 -1.94
N ARG A 144 -13.72 24.60 -0.62
CA ARG A 144 -12.92 25.65 0.03
C ARG A 144 -11.49 25.69 -0.52
N ASP A 145 -10.86 24.54 -0.75
CA ASP A 145 -9.51 24.48 -1.31
C ASP A 145 -9.45 25.05 -2.73
N HIS A 146 -10.54 24.93 -3.49
CA HIS A 146 -10.73 25.59 -4.79
C HIS A 146 -11.24 27.05 -4.68
N HIS A 147 -11.12 27.66 -3.49
CA HIS A 147 -11.50 29.03 -3.18
C HIS A 147 -12.97 29.37 -3.49
N ARG A 148 -13.86 28.38 -3.43
CA ARG A 148 -15.30 28.57 -3.64
C ARG A 148 -15.97 29.01 -2.34
N LYS A 149 -16.60 30.18 -2.38
CA LYS A 149 -17.45 30.67 -1.27
C LYS A 149 -18.88 30.15 -1.35
N ARG A 150 -19.38 29.94 -2.57
CA ARG A 150 -20.73 29.44 -2.84
C ARG A 150 -20.70 28.38 -3.92
N ILE A 151 -21.40 27.28 -3.69
CA ILE A 151 -21.47 26.15 -4.61
C ILE A 151 -22.91 25.73 -4.88
N VAL A 152 -23.12 25.10 -6.03
CA VAL A 152 -24.30 24.28 -6.30
C VAL A 152 -23.84 22.84 -6.20
N LEU A 153 -24.33 22.09 -5.21
CA LEU A 153 -23.92 20.72 -4.93
C LEU A 153 -25.03 19.74 -5.32
N ASP A 154 -24.70 18.73 -6.11
CA ASP A 154 -25.63 17.66 -6.47
C ASP A 154 -25.79 16.64 -5.33
N GLU A 155 -27.04 16.24 -5.01
CA GLU A 155 -27.32 15.24 -3.96
C GLU A 155 -26.59 13.91 -4.23
N ALA A 156 -26.41 13.55 -5.51
CA ALA A 156 -25.75 12.31 -5.91
C ALA A 156 -24.26 12.21 -5.52
N ARG A 157 -23.54 13.32 -5.26
CA ARG A 157 -22.19 13.28 -4.67
C ARG A 157 -22.22 12.93 -3.18
N LEU A 158 -23.32 13.24 -2.48
CA LEU A 158 -23.51 12.95 -1.06
C LEU A 158 -24.02 11.52 -0.84
N THR A 159 -24.87 11.03 -1.73
CA THR A 159 -25.44 9.67 -1.71
C THR A 159 -24.64 8.67 -2.55
N GLU A 160 -23.42 9.01 -2.93
CA GLU A 160 -22.59 8.13 -3.74
C GLU A 160 -22.33 6.81 -3.01
N ASN A 161 -22.41 5.70 -3.75
CA ASN A 161 -22.09 4.38 -3.23
C ASN A 161 -20.68 4.41 -2.62
N PRO A 162 -20.48 3.96 -1.37
CA PRO A 162 -19.19 4.04 -0.69
C PRO A 162 -18.08 3.28 -1.41
N VAL A 163 -18.41 2.16 -2.08
CA VAL A 163 -17.44 1.40 -2.88
C VAL A 163 -16.96 2.21 -4.07
N ASP A 164 -17.89 2.80 -4.81
CA ASP A 164 -17.57 3.61 -5.99
C ASP A 164 -16.87 4.91 -5.59
N ARG A 165 -17.28 5.52 -4.46
CA ARG A 165 -16.67 6.73 -3.90
C ARG A 165 -15.21 6.50 -3.52
N LEU A 166 -14.93 5.46 -2.74
CA LEU A 166 -13.56 5.14 -2.31
C LEU A 166 -12.68 4.77 -3.51
N SER A 167 -13.14 3.90 -4.41
CA SER A 167 -12.40 3.57 -5.64
C SER A 167 -12.10 4.80 -6.50
N ARG A 168 -13.07 5.72 -6.64
CA ARG A 168 -12.89 6.99 -7.36
C ARG A 168 -11.88 7.91 -6.67
N MET A 169 -11.91 8.01 -5.34
CA MET A 169 -10.96 8.82 -4.56
C MET A 169 -9.54 8.26 -4.68
N ILE A 170 -9.38 6.94 -4.62
CA ILE A 170 -8.09 6.27 -4.83
C ILE A 170 -7.52 6.64 -6.21
N LYS A 171 -8.31 6.37 -7.25
CA LYS A 171 -7.91 6.53 -8.65
C LYS A 171 -7.53 7.96 -9.02
N ASN A 172 -8.33 8.94 -8.59
CA ASN A 172 -8.24 10.31 -9.08
C ASN A 172 -7.53 11.27 -8.12
N SER A 173 -7.46 10.95 -6.83
CA SER A 173 -6.91 11.87 -5.81
C SER A 173 -5.76 11.24 -5.04
N PHE A 174 -5.94 10.05 -4.46
CA PHE A 174 -4.96 9.51 -3.52
C PHE A 174 -3.63 9.17 -4.18
N TRP A 175 -3.64 8.53 -5.35
CA TRP A 175 -2.38 8.28 -6.09
C TRP A 175 -1.64 9.58 -6.41
N HIS A 176 -2.37 10.62 -6.81
CA HIS A 176 -1.76 11.92 -7.08
C HIS A 176 -1.15 12.53 -5.82
N SER A 177 -1.87 12.51 -4.70
CA SER A 177 -1.40 13.03 -3.40
C SER A 177 -0.21 12.26 -2.83
N LEU A 178 -0.09 10.96 -3.12
CA LEU A 178 1.06 10.13 -2.76
C LEU A 178 2.22 10.21 -3.77
N THR A 179 2.07 10.94 -4.87
CA THR A 179 3.15 11.07 -5.86
C THR A 179 4.26 11.99 -5.34
N ARG A 180 5.51 11.56 -5.47
CA ARG A 180 6.72 12.34 -5.21
C ARG A 180 7.64 12.31 -6.42
N ARG A 181 8.61 13.23 -6.44
CA ARG A 181 9.63 13.35 -7.48
C ARG A 181 10.91 13.94 -6.88
N ILE A 182 12.07 13.40 -7.22
CA ILE A 182 13.37 13.91 -6.75
C ILE A 182 13.98 14.80 -7.83
N ASP A 183 13.48 16.03 -7.92
CA ASP A 183 14.03 17.06 -8.82
C ASP A 183 13.82 18.47 -8.24
N GLY A 184 14.21 19.49 -8.99
CA GLY A 184 14.18 20.88 -8.52
C GLY A 184 12.84 21.34 -7.95
N ASP A 185 11.72 20.79 -8.42
CA ASP A 185 10.38 21.13 -7.93
C ASP A 185 10.02 20.33 -6.66
N GLY A 186 10.34 19.03 -6.63
CA GLY A 186 9.95 18.14 -5.53
C GLY A 186 10.87 18.17 -4.31
N LEU A 187 12.10 18.70 -4.44
CA LEU A 187 13.09 18.66 -3.35
C LEU A 187 12.67 19.39 -2.07
N GLU A 188 11.83 20.42 -2.17
CA GLU A 188 11.33 21.17 -1.00
C GLU A 188 10.47 20.30 -0.08
N ILE A 189 9.70 19.38 -0.66
CA ILE A 189 8.85 18.47 0.08
C ILE A 189 9.67 17.26 0.53
N ILE A 190 10.46 16.68 -0.38
CA ILE A 190 11.02 15.34 -0.17
C ILE A 190 12.20 15.31 0.82
N THR A 191 12.93 16.42 0.94
CA THR A 191 14.09 16.49 1.83
C THR A 191 13.69 16.55 3.30
N ALA A 192 12.45 16.94 3.60
CA ALA A 192 11.90 16.89 4.95
C ALA A 192 11.91 15.46 5.48
N ASP A 193 12.54 15.27 6.63
CA ASP A 193 12.69 13.99 7.31
C ASP A 193 12.10 14.08 8.73
N PRO A 194 10.83 13.64 8.93
CA PRO A 194 10.22 13.67 10.25
C PRO A 194 10.84 12.66 11.23
N LYS A 195 11.70 11.75 10.75
CA LYS A 195 12.37 10.73 11.57
C LYS A 195 13.74 11.20 12.08
N ASN A 196 14.25 12.31 11.55
CA ASN A 196 15.53 12.86 11.96
C ASN A 196 15.42 13.59 13.31
N ARG A 197 16.34 13.26 14.22
CA ARG A 197 16.39 13.77 15.61
C ARG A 197 17.25 15.02 15.79
N THR A 198 17.97 15.46 14.76
CA THR A 198 18.93 16.57 14.89
C THR A 198 18.24 17.94 14.77
N GLY A 199 18.50 18.86 15.71
CA GLY A 199 17.72 20.11 15.87
C GLY A 199 17.96 21.21 14.83
N ARG A 200 18.93 21.05 13.93
CA ARG A 200 19.16 21.91 12.76
C ARG A 200 19.70 21.06 11.62
N VAL A 201 18.92 20.94 10.55
CA VAL A 201 19.29 20.08 9.44
C VAL A 201 19.09 20.85 8.16
N ASN A 202 20.19 21.10 7.48
CA ASN A 202 20.12 21.53 6.10
C ASN A 202 19.59 20.35 5.28
N PRO A 203 18.53 20.54 4.47
CA PRO A 203 18.12 19.59 3.45
C PRO A 203 19.34 19.00 2.75
N ARG A 204 19.44 17.67 2.66
CA ARG A 204 20.60 17.00 2.09
C ARG A 204 20.19 15.95 1.08
N ILE A 205 20.88 15.93 -0.04
CA ILE A 205 20.80 14.87 -1.04
C ILE A 205 22.18 14.23 -1.26
N TYR A 206 22.18 12.90 -1.29
CA TYR A 206 23.33 12.07 -1.62
C TYR A 206 23.19 11.54 -3.05
N VAL A 207 24.22 11.73 -3.86
CA VAL A 207 24.25 11.34 -5.28
C VAL A 207 25.30 10.25 -5.48
N PRO A 208 25.01 9.17 -6.21
CA PRO A 208 26.00 8.14 -6.53
C PRO A 208 27.25 8.71 -7.22
N HIS A 209 28.43 8.12 -6.93
CA HIS A 209 29.68 8.52 -7.58
C HIS A 209 29.63 8.38 -9.12
N GLY A 210 28.88 7.39 -9.61
CA GLY A 210 28.73 7.09 -11.04
C GLY A 210 27.81 8.05 -11.81
N GLU A 211 27.22 9.05 -11.14
CA GLU A 211 26.23 9.98 -11.72
C GLU A 211 26.68 11.46 -11.58
N PRO A 212 27.80 11.87 -12.20
CA PRO A 212 28.32 13.24 -12.06
C PRO A 212 27.35 14.31 -12.61
N ALA A 213 26.59 13.99 -13.67
CA ALA A 213 25.60 14.90 -14.25
C ALA A 213 24.45 15.20 -13.27
N MET A 214 23.99 14.19 -12.50
CA MET A 214 22.99 14.41 -11.44
C MET A 214 23.54 15.30 -10.33
N ALA A 215 24.81 15.11 -9.93
CA ALA A 215 25.43 15.95 -8.91
C ALA A 215 25.51 17.41 -9.36
N GLU A 216 25.84 17.67 -10.63
CA GLU A 216 25.82 19.02 -11.20
C GLU A 216 24.41 19.61 -11.26
N TYR A 217 23.40 18.80 -11.64
CA TYR A 217 22.00 19.21 -11.63
C TYR A 217 21.56 19.67 -10.24
N TYR A 218 21.78 18.87 -9.20
CA TYR A 218 21.37 19.25 -7.84
C TYR A 218 22.15 20.45 -7.30
N ARG A 219 23.43 20.61 -7.65
CA ARG A 219 24.20 21.81 -7.31
C ARG A 219 23.65 23.06 -8.01
N LYS A 220 23.15 22.92 -9.24
CA LYS A 220 22.46 24.01 -9.95
C LYS A 220 21.15 24.38 -9.25
N VAL A 221 20.33 23.39 -8.89
CA VAL A 221 19.10 23.61 -8.10
C VAL A 221 19.41 24.33 -6.78
N ALA A 222 20.44 23.90 -6.04
CA ALA A 222 20.84 24.54 -4.79
C ALA A 222 21.23 26.02 -4.97
N LYS A 223 21.84 26.39 -6.12
CA LYS A 223 22.15 27.78 -6.47
C LYS A 223 20.92 28.59 -6.87
N GLU A 224 19.97 27.97 -7.58
CA GLU A 224 18.72 28.60 -8.03
C GLU A 224 17.72 28.80 -6.87
N LYS A 225 17.79 27.94 -5.84
CA LYS A 225 16.93 27.97 -4.64
C LYS A 225 17.76 28.12 -3.35
N PRO A 226 18.43 29.26 -3.13
CA PRO A 226 19.31 29.46 -1.97
C PRO A 226 18.59 29.40 -0.62
N HIS A 227 17.26 29.64 -0.58
CA HIS A 227 16.44 29.55 0.63
C HIS A 227 16.36 28.12 1.20
N MET A 228 16.56 27.10 0.36
CA MET A 228 16.55 25.70 0.81
C MET A 228 17.81 25.31 1.59
N ASN A 229 18.92 26.02 1.36
CA ASN A 229 20.24 25.64 1.89
C ASN A 229 20.59 24.15 1.60
N LEU A 230 20.27 23.69 0.40
CA LEU A 230 20.41 22.29 -0.01
C LEU A 230 21.90 21.88 -0.05
N ASP A 231 22.24 20.86 0.73
CA ASP A 231 23.56 20.25 0.74
C ASP A 231 23.61 19.06 -0.23
N VAL A 232 24.51 19.12 -1.21
CA VAL A 232 24.66 18.09 -2.26
C VAL A 232 25.98 17.34 -2.05
N GLN A 233 25.86 16.08 -1.66
CA GLN A 233 27.00 15.22 -1.33
C GLN A 233 27.12 14.08 -2.35
N VAL A 234 28.34 13.76 -2.77
CA VAL A 234 28.61 12.60 -3.65
C VAL A 234 29.03 11.43 -2.76
N LEU A 235 28.39 10.28 -2.96
CA LEU A 235 28.69 9.04 -2.26
C LEU A 235 29.99 8.42 -2.79
N PRO A 236 30.68 7.58 -2.00
CA PRO A 236 31.80 6.77 -2.46
C PRO A 236 31.32 5.66 -3.42
N GLU A 237 32.26 4.92 -4.02
CA GLU A 237 31.96 3.79 -4.93
C GLU A 237 31.20 2.65 -4.26
N ASN A 238 31.52 2.37 -2.99
CA ASN A 238 30.84 1.37 -2.16
C ASN A 238 30.04 2.08 -1.06
N PRO A 239 28.85 2.63 -1.36
CA PRO A 239 28.08 3.44 -0.43
C PRO A 239 27.44 2.65 0.72
N ASP A 240 27.35 1.33 0.61
CA ASP A 240 26.74 0.45 1.60
C ASP A 240 27.73 -0.12 2.64
N ASP A 241 28.99 0.35 2.65
CA ASP A 241 29.95 0.03 3.69
C ASP A 241 29.39 0.39 5.09
N PRO A 242 29.27 -0.57 6.03
CA PRO A 242 28.62 -0.34 7.31
C PRO A 242 29.27 0.74 8.18
N ALA A 243 30.59 0.94 8.08
CA ALA A 243 31.28 1.97 8.83
C ALA A 243 31.01 3.36 8.24
N TYR A 244 31.00 3.47 6.91
CA TYR A 244 30.61 4.68 6.19
C TYR A 244 29.16 5.06 6.50
N VAL A 245 28.21 4.13 6.36
CA VAL A 245 26.78 4.39 6.62
C VAL A 245 26.57 4.87 8.06
N LYS A 246 27.22 4.23 9.04
CA LYS A 246 27.18 4.68 10.45
C LYS A 246 27.70 6.12 10.61
N SER A 247 28.72 6.52 9.86
CA SER A 247 29.24 7.90 9.89
C SER A 247 28.22 8.94 9.42
N LEU A 248 27.23 8.53 8.63
CA LEU A 248 26.15 9.38 8.12
C LEU A 248 25.00 9.56 9.12
N ASN A 249 24.97 8.83 10.24
CA ASN A 249 23.88 8.92 11.23
C ASN A 249 23.65 10.34 11.77
N SER A 250 24.71 11.15 11.87
CA SER A 250 24.63 12.56 12.29
C SER A 250 24.29 13.54 11.16
N LYS A 251 24.26 13.06 9.92
CA LYS A 251 24.06 13.87 8.71
C LYS A 251 23.19 13.14 7.68
N PRO A 252 21.95 12.76 8.04
CA PRO A 252 21.11 11.99 7.15
C PRO A 252 20.70 12.81 5.92
N GLY A 253 20.34 12.12 4.84
CA GLY A 253 19.87 12.75 3.60
C GLY A 253 19.08 11.80 2.72
N ILE A 254 18.31 12.36 1.80
CA ILE A 254 17.63 11.59 0.74
C ILE A 254 18.68 11.10 -0.27
N LEU A 255 18.47 9.93 -0.84
CA LEU A 255 19.30 9.38 -1.91
C LEU A 255 18.70 9.76 -3.26
N ALA A 256 19.57 10.12 -4.22
CA ALA A 256 19.13 10.34 -5.58
C ALA A 256 18.53 9.05 -6.17
N LEU A 257 17.56 9.20 -7.06
CA LEU A 257 16.94 8.11 -7.80
C LEU A 257 17.00 8.42 -9.30
N ALA A 258 16.60 7.44 -10.13
CA ALA A 258 16.57 7.57 -11.58
C ALA A 258 15.88 8.87 -12.06
N MET A 259 16.51 9.51 -13.05
CA MET A 259 16.00 10.71 -13.72
C MET A 259 15.97 10.46 -15.23
N ASN A 260 15.02 11.11 -15.92
CA ASN A 260 14.98 11.16 -17.37
C ASN A 260 15.70 12.41 -17.88
N GLU A 261 16.35 12.29 -19.03
CA GLU A 261 16.82 13.44 -19.78
C GLU A 261 15.66 14.01 -20.62
N VAL A 262 15.43 15.31 -20.52
CA VAL A 262 14.35 16.03 -21.21
C VAL A 262 14.89 17.32 -21.85
N ASP A 263 14.19 17.82 -22.88
CA ASP A 263 14.49 19.12 -23.48
C ASP A 263 14.27 20.24 -22.44
N ASP A 264 15.22 21.17 -22.32
CA ASP A 264 15.13 22.29 -21.38
C ASP A 264 14.24 23.46 -21.87
N GLY A 265 13.63 23.31 -23.04
CA GLY A 265 12.79 24.30 -23.72
C GLY A 265 13.59 25.45 -24.34
N LYS A 266 14.92 25.39 -24.27
CA LYS A 266 15.87 26.41 -24.74
C LYS A 266 16.88 25.83 -25.75
N GLY A 267 16.64 24.62 -26.26
CA GLY A 267 17.51 23.93 -27.21
C GLY A 267 18.65 23.15 -26.55
N GLY A 268 18.59 22.94 -25.24
CA GLY A 268 19.49 22.10 -24.46
C GLY A 268 18.77 20.91 -23.81
N LYS A 269 19.51 20.16 -22.98
CA LYS A 269 19.00 18.99 -22.23
C LYS A 269 19.12 19.26 -20.74
N THR A 270 18.14 18.80 -19.98
CA THR A 270 18.14 18.84 -18.50
C THR A 270 17.61 17.52 -17.93
N LEU A 271 17.86 17.28 -16.66
CA LEU A 271 17.31 16.13 -15.94
C LEU A 271 15.96 16.47 -15.31
N LYS A 272 15.05 15.50 -15.32
CA LYS A 272 13.75 15.53 -14.65
C LYS A 272 13.54 14.24 -13.89
N GLY A 273 13.13 14.34 -12.63
CA GLY A 273 12.93 13.16 -11.79
C GLY A 273 11.81 12.29 -12.34
N ILE A 274 11.99 10.97 -12.30
CA ILE A 274 10.88 10.04 -12.54
C ILE A 274 9.97 10.10 -11.31
N PRO A 275 8.64 10.24 -11.47
CA PRO A 275 7.72 10.25 -10.35
C PRO A 275 7.54 8.83 -9.78
N PHE A 276 7.25 8.75 -8.48
CA PHE A 276 6.94 7.51 -7.79
C PHE A 276 5.92 7.74 -6.67
N ILE A 277 5.34 6.67 -6.14
CA ILE A 277 4.33 6.73 -5.08
C ILE A 277 4.97 6.36 -3.73
N VAL A 278 4.71 7.16 -2.69
CA VAL A 278 5.10 6.85 -1.31
C VAL A 278 4.01 6.07 -0.57
N PRO A 279 4.33 5.32 0.50
CA PRO A 279 3.32 4.58 1.27
C PRO A 279 2.25 5.46 1.93
N GLY A 280 2.60 6.67 2.37
CA GLY A 280 1.66 7.58 3.04
C GLY A 280 2.27 8.97 3.24
N ALA A 281 1.47 9.97 3.61
CA ALA A 281 1.89 11.38 3.72
C ALA A 281 3.18 11.61 4.51
N ARG A 282 3.35 10.87 5.60
CA ARG A 282 4.50 10.97 6.52
C ARG A 282 5.80 10.49 5.87
N PHE A 283 5.72 9.64 4.86
CA PHE A 283 6.85 9.04 4.17
C PHE A 283 7.17 9.86 2.92
N ASN A 284 8.41 10.29 2.78
CA ASN A 284 8.89 11.00 1.59
C ASN A 284 9.86 10.17 0.75
N GLU A 285 10.08 8.91 1.14
CA GLU A 285 11.01 8.01 0.46
C GLU A 285 10.27 6.98 -0.39
N LEU A 286 10.93 6.48 -1.43
CA LEU A 286 10.53 5.25 -2.10
C LEU A 286 10.80 4.09 -1.12
N TYR A 287 9.84 3.20 -0.91
CA TYR A 287 10.00 1.96 -0.12
C TYR A 287 9.97 0.76 -1.06
N ASN A 288 10.70 -0.30 -0.73
CA ASN A 288 10.82 -1.48 -1.59
C ASN A 288 9.50 -2.24 -1.74
N TRP A 289 9.10 -3.02 -0.74
CA TRP A 289 8.00 -3.99 -0.92
C TRP A 289 6.63 -3.32 -1.02
N ASP A 290 6.42 -2.15 -0.40
CA ASP A 290 5.21 -1.33 -0.55
C ASP A 290 4.96 -1.00 -2.03
N SER A 291 6.03 -0.68 -2.76
CA SER A 291 5.96 -0.31 -4.18
C SER A 291 5.42 -1.42 -5.06
N TYR A 292 5.66 -2.69 -4.71
CA TYR A 292 5.06 -3.81 -5.44
C TYR A 292 3.54 -3.78 -5.32
N PHE A 293 3.01 -3.70 -4.10
CA PHE A 293 1.57 -3.68 -3.88
C PHE A 293 0.93 -2.42 -4.47
N ILE A 294 1.58 -1.26 -4.30
CA ILE A 294 1.15 -0.01 -4.94
C ILE A 294 1.11 -0.18 -6.47
N ALA A 295 2.12 -0.78 -7.08
CA ALA A 295 2.15 -1.03 -8.52
C ALA A 295 0.97 -1.89 -8.97
N LEU A 296 0.59 -2.93 -8.22
CA LEU A 296 -0.61 -3.72 -8.53
C LEU A 296 -1.88 -2.84 -8.56
N GLY A 297 -2.04 -1.95 -7.57
CA GLY A 297 -3.15 -0.99 -7.54
C GLY A 297 -3.12 0.01 -8.71
N LEU A 298 -1.94 0.54 -9.04
CA LEU A 298 -1.74 1.43 -10.19
C LEU A 298 -2.09 0.74 -11.51
N LEU A 299 -1.72 -0.53 -11.67
CA LEU A 299 -2.03 -1.31 -12.87
C LEU A 299 -3.54 -1.53 -13.02
N VAL A 300 -4.25 -1.87 -11.94
CA VAL A 300 -5.73 -1.94 -11.95
C VAL A 300 -6.37 -0.62 -12.38
N ASP A 301 -5.79 0.51 -11.96
CA ASP A 301 -6.26 1.84 -12.32
C ASP A 301 -5.77 2.35 -13.70
N GLY A 302 -4.93 1.59 -14.40
CA GLY A 302 -4.39 1.92 -15.72
C GLY A 302 -3.18 2.86 -15.71
N GLN A 303 -2.52 3.07 -14.56
CA GLN A 303 -1.35 3.94 -14.39
C GLN A 303 -0.02 3.20 -14.66
N VAL A 304 0.09 2.53 -15.81
CA VAL A 304 1.23 1.68 -16.19
C VAL A 304 2.55 2.47 -16.20
N THR A 305 2.56 3.71 -16.71
CA THR A 305 3.76 4.55 -16.78
C THR A 305 4.33 4.87 -15.39
N MET A 306 3.47 5.09 -14.39
CA MET A 306 3.91 5.33 -13.01
C MET A 306 4.56 4.08 -12.42
N ALA A 307 3.93 2.92 -12.57
CA ALA A 307 4.46 1.64 -12.10
C ALA A 307 5.80 1.30 -12.79
N LYS A 308 5.92 1.53 -14.09
CA LYS A 308 7.16 1.39 -14.86
C LYS A 308 8.29 2.26 -14.29
N GLY A 309 7.98 3.52 -13.96
CA GLY A 309 8.94 4.45 -13.36
C GLY A 309 9.49 3.99 -12.01
N MET A 310 8.64 3.35 -11.19
CA MET A 310 9.06 2.76 -9.91
C MET A 310 10.05 1.60 -10.09
N VAL A 311 9.88 0.77 -11.12
CA VAL A 311 10.87 -0.26 -11.50
C VAL A 311 12.17 0.37 -12.01
N ASP A 312 12.10 1.45 -12.80
CA ASP A 312 13.30 2.18 -13.24
C ASP A 312 14.09 2.73 -12.03
N HIS A 313 13.43 3.11 -10.94
CA HIS A 313 14.11 3.44 -9.68
C HIS A 313 14.78 2.22 -9.02
N PHE A 314 14.14 1.05 -8.96
CA PHE A 314 14.76 -0.16 -8.41
C PHE A 314 15.97 -0.64 -9.21
N ILE A 315 15.93 -0.54 -10.53
CA ILE A 315 17.10 -0.79 -11.39
C ILE A 315 18.24 0.17 -11.00
N PHE A 316 17.92 1.44 -10.79
CA PHE A 316 18.90 2.44 -10.35
C PHE A 316 19.47 2.13 -8.96
N GLU A 317 18.64 1.74 -8.00
CA GLU A 317 19.10 1.37 -6.66
C GLU A 317 20.02 0.15 -6.68
N ILE A 318 19.68 -0.90 -7.43
CA ILE A 318 20.55 -2.08 -7.58
C ILE A 318 21.87 -1.72 -8.27
N LYS A 319 21.83 -0.86 -9.28
CA LYS A 319 23.03 -0.42 -9.99
C LYS A 319 23.98 0.36 -9.08
N HIS A 320 23.46 1.32 -8.31
CA HIS A 320 24.28 2.30 -7.59
C HIS A 320 24.42 2.05 -6.08
N TYR A 321 23.50 1.31 -5.47
CA TYR A 321 23.47 0.98 -4.04
C TYR A 321 23.55 -0.54 -3.78
N GLY A 322 23.64 -1.34 -4.85
CA GLY A 322 23.85 -2.78 -4.83
C GLY A 322 22.60 -3.61 -4.53
N LYS A 323 21.52 -2.99 -4.06
CA LYS A 323 20.26 -3.64 -3.65
C LYS A 323 19.10 -2.66 -3.74
N ILE A 324 17.88 -3.16 -3.78
CA ILE A 324 16.70 -2.32 -3.54
C ILE A 324 16.69 -1.96 -2.05
N LEU A 325 16.63 -0.67 -1.74
CA LEU A 325 16.77 -0.18 -0.37
C LEU A 325 15.45 -0.30 0.40
N ASN A 326 15.54 -0.45 1.73
CA ASN A 326 14.35 -0.37 2.59
C ASN A 326 13.56 0.92 2.32
N GLY A 327 14.29 2.03 2.25
CA GLY A 327 13.83 3.20 1.52
C GLY A 327 14.98 4.08 1.04
N SER A 328 14.69 5.11 0.25
CA SER A 328 15.69 5.97 -0.40
C SER A 328 16.36 7.02 0.52
N ARG A 329 16.84 6.61 1.71
CA ARG A 329 17.58 7.45 2.68
C ARG A 329 18.93 6.84 3.06
N SER A 330 19.88 7.70 3.45
CA SER A 330 21.24 7.29 3.78
C SER A 330 21.34 6.21 4.86
N TYR A 331 20.51 6.26 5.91
CA TYR A 331 20.52 5.26 7.00
C TYR A 331 19.92 3.90 6.61
N TYR A 332 19.43 3.74 5.38
CA TYR A 332 18.95 2.48 4.83
C TYR A 332 19.93 1.83 3.84
N LEU A 333 21.11 2.42 3.55
CA LEU A 333 22.06 1.89 2.56
C LEU A 333 22.53 0.44 2.82
N CYS A 334 22.58 0.01 4.08
CA CYS A 334 22.92 -1.38 4.45
C CYS A 334 21.72 -2.33 4.51
N ARG A 335 20.49 -1.86 4.23
CA ARG A 335 19.26 -2.62 4.48
C ARG A 335 18.32 -2.64 3.29
N THR A 336 17.78 -3.81 2.99
CA THR A 336 16.77 -4.01 1.95
C THR A 336 15.39 -4.29 2.56
N GLN A 337 14.51 -4.95 1.81
CA GLN A 337 13.15 -5.37 2.15
C GLN A 337 12.76 -6.57 1.27
N PRO A 338 11.61 -7.24 1.53
CA PRO A 338 11.22 -8.44 0.78
C PRO A 338 11.23 -8.23 -0.76
N PRO A 339 11.89 -9.10 -1.54
CA PRO A 339 12.14 -8.87 -2.96
C PRO A 339 10.95 -9.24 -3.86
N PHE A 340 10.47 -8.29 -4.67
CA PHE A 340 9.33 -8.47 -5.61
C PHE A 340 9.62 -8.00 -7.05
N LEU A 341 10.87 -7.64 -7.39
CA LEU A 341 11.20 -6.97 -8.64
C LEU A 341 10.79 -7.77 -9.89
N THR A 342 10.97 -9.09 -9.88
CA THR A 342 10.69 -9.94 -11.05
C THR A 342 9.20 -9.96 -11.39
N ASP A 343 8.34 -10.21 -10.41
CA ASP A 343 6.88 -10.21 -10.60
C ASP A 343 6.39 -8.81 -10.95
N MET A 344 6.89 -7.77 -10.25
CA MET A 344 6.56 -6.38 -10.55
C MET A 344 6.85 -6.02 -12.01
N ALA A 345 8.05 -6.35 -12.50
CA ALA A 345 8.47 -6.06 -13.86
C ALA A 345 7.65 -6.84 -14.91
N LEU A 346 7.36 -8.12 -14.67
CA LEU A 346 6.57 -8.95 -15.57
C LEU A 346 5.11 -8.51 -15.65
N GLN A 347 4.49 -8.16 -14.52
CA GLN A 347 3.12 -7.65 -14.46
C GLN A 347 2.97 -6.35 -15.26
N ILE A 348 3.95 -5.44 -15.14
CA ILE A 348 4.00 -4.20 -15.93
C ILE A 348 4.23 -4.52 -17.40
N TYR A 349 5.21 -5.37 -17.73
CA TYR A 349 5.53 -5.75 -19.11
C TYR A 349 4.30 -6.26 -19.88
N ASN A 350 3.50 -7.11 -19.23
CA ASN A 350 2.29 -7.68 -19.81
C ASN A 350 1.19 -6.65 -20.13
N GLN A 351 1.28 -5.45 -19.56
CA GLN A 351 0.33 -4.34 -19.75
C GLN A 351 0.92 -3.17 -20.56
N LEU A 352 2.19 -3.25 -21.00
CA LEU A 352 2.77 -2.24 -21.89
C LEU A 352 2.14 -2.30 -23.29
N ASP A 353 2.20 -1.17 -24.00
CA ASP A 353 1.70 -1.08 -25.36
C ASP A 353 2.48 -2.02 -26.28
N ARG A 354 1.77 -2.87 -27.03
CA ARG A 354 2.35 -3.84 -27.95
C ARG A 354 2.85 -3.21 -29.25
N SER A 355 2.67 -1.91 -29.48
CA SER A 355 3.32 -1.21 -30.59
C SER A 355 4.84 -1.15 -30.44
N ASP A 356 5.35 -1.07 -29.21
CA ASP A 356 6.75 -0.78 -28.90
C ASP A 356 7.46 -2.00 -28.30
N MET A 357 7.21 -3.19 -28.87
CA MET A 357 7.70 -4.48 -28.34
C MET A 357 9.22 -4.52 -28.10
N GLU A 358 10.02 -3.92 -28.98
CA GLU A 358 11.47 -3.91 -28.83
C GLU A 358 11.90 -3.05 -27.64
N GLU A 359 11.33 -1.85 -27.47
CA GLU A 359 11.62 -1.00 -26.31
C GLU A 359 11.18 -1.67 -25.01
N ASN A 360 9.99 -2.28 -25.00
CA ASN A 360 9.49 -3.03 -23.86
C ASN A 360 10.42 -4.21 -23.52
N ARG A 361 10.90 -4.94 -24.53
CA ARG A 361 11.84 -6.05 -24.38
C ARG A 361 13.15 -5.58 -23.76
N GLN A 362 13.70 -4.46 -24.24
CA GLN A 362 14.92 -3.86 -23.66
C GLN A 362 14.71 -3.36 -22.23
N TRP A 363 13.55 -2.76 -21.93
CA TRP A 363 13.20 -2.35 -20.57
C TRP A 363 13.13 -3.56 -19.61
N LEU A 364 12.43 -4.62 -20.02
CA LEU A 364 12.35 -5.85 -19.21
C LEU A 364 13.73 -6.49 -19.05
N LYS A 365 14.58 -6.47 -20.09
CA LYS A 365 15.96 -6.96 -20.01
C LYS A 365 16.73 -6.27 -18.89
N ARG A 366 16.65 -4.94 -18.78
CA ARG A 366 17.27 -4.18 -17.68
C ARG A 366 16.75 -4.59 -16.31
N ALA A 367 15.44 -4.78 -16.18
CA ALA A 367 14.81 -5.20 -14.92
C ALA A 367 15.27 -6.62 -14.49
N ILE A 368 15.26 -7.57 -15.42
CA ILE A 368 15.69 -8.95 -15.16
C ILE A 368 17.19 -9.03 -14.86
N GLN A 369 18.03 -8.29 -15.58
CA GLN A 369 19.46 -8.20 -15.26
C GLN A 369 19.72 -7.63 -13.85
N ALA A 370 18.96 -6.61 -13.45
CA ALA A 370 19.05 -6.05 -12.10
C ALA A 370 18.59 -7.09 -11.05
N ALA A 371 17.49 -7.82 -11.30
CA ALA A 371 17.02 -8.88 -10.41
C ALA A 371 18.04 -10.03 -10.27
N ILE A 372 18.72 -10.43 -11.35
CA ILE A 372 19.79 -11.44 -11.33
C ILE A 372 20.96 -10.96 -10.46
N LYS A 373 21.38 -9.70 -10.63
CA LYS A 373 22.42 -9.09 -9.78
C LYS A 373 22.01 -9.12 -8.31
N GLU A 374 20.82 -8.60 -7.99
CA GLU A 374 20.30 -8.60 -6.62
C GLU A 374 20.22 -10.01 -6.03
N TYR A 375 19.73 -11.00 -6.78
CA TYR A 375 19.68 -12.39 -6.37
C TYR A 375 21.07 -12.89 -5.95
N HIS A 376 22.07 -12.78 -6.84
CA HIS A 376 23.40 -13.32 -6.59
C HIS A 376 24.21 -12.56 -5.55
N THR A 377 24.13 -11.23 -5.52
CA THR A 377 25.00 -10.42 -4.66
C THR A 377 24.40 -10.13 -3.29
N ILE A 378 23.08 -10.30 -3.12
CA ILE A 378 22.38 -9.99 -1.86
C ILE A 378 21.76 -11.24 -1.26
N TRP A 379 20.83 -11.88 -1.96
CA TRP A 379 19.95 -12.86 -1.34
C TRP A 379 20.56 -14.24 -1.20
N VAL A 380 21.33 -14.67 -2.20
CA VAL A 380 22.11 -15.91 -2.15
C VAL A 380 23.60 -15.66 -1.89
N ALA A 381 23.94 -14.48 -1.38
CA ALA A 381 25.28 -14.18 -0.87
C ALA A 381 25.33 -14.29 0.66
N GLU A 382 26.51 -14.59 1.20
CA GLU A 382 26.76 -14.44 2.63
C GLU A 382 26.77 -12.94 3.01
N PRO A 383 26.23 -12.56 4.19
CA PRO A 383 25.80 -13.42 5.29
C PRO A 383 24.35 -13.92 5.21
N ARG A 384 23.54 -13.46 4.24
CA ARG A 384 22.12 -13.83 4.15
C ARG A 384 21.92 -15.32 3.88
N MET A 385 22.63 -15.86 2.89
CA MET A 385 22.66 -17.29 2.61
C MET A 385 23.26 -18.08 3.78
N ASP A 386 22.62 -19.18 4.16
CA ASP A 386 23.17 -20.21 5.02
C ASP A 386 23.64 -21.41 4.17
N PRO A 387 24.95 -21.58 3.91
CA PRO A 387 25.44 -22.64 3.01
C PRO A 387 25.15 -24.06 3.49
N LYS A 388 24.85 -24.25 4.79
CA LYS A 388 24.54 -25.56 5.37
C LYS A 388 23.13 -26.03 4.98
N THR A 389 22.14 -25.15 5.06
CA THR A 389 20.75 -25.49 4.72
C THR A 389 20.38 -25.14 3.28
N GLY A 390 21.06 -24.17 2.66
CA GLY A 390 20.67 -23.56 1.39
C GLY A 390 19.56 -22.50 1.54
N LEU A 391 19.15 -22.17 2.77
CA LEU A 391 18.14 -21.15 3.05
C LEU A 391 18.77 -19.75 3.13
N SER A 392 18.10 -18.76 2.54
CA SER A 392 18.45 -17.35 2.73
C SER A 392 17.76 -16.79 3.97
N ARG A 393 18.34 -15.78 4.61
CA ARG A 393 17.82 -15.13 5.83
C ARG A 393 17.83 -13.62 5.65
N TYR A 394 16.91 -12.94 6.32
CA TYR A 394 17.03 -11.50 6.52
C TYR A 394 18.18 -11.24 7.49
N ARG A 395 19.35 -10.91 6.96
CA ARG A 395 20.58 -10.75 7.74
C ARG A 395 21.37 -9.56 7.19
N PRO A 396 20.87 -8.33 7.40
CA PRO A 396 21.50 -7.13 6.88
C PRO A 396 22.84 -6.85 7.55
N ASP A 397 23.68 -6.20 6.78
CA ASP A 397 24.85 -5.50 7.30
C ASP A 397 24.41 -4.25 8.09
N GLY A 398 25.37 -3.50 8.62
CA GLY A 398 25.12 -2.30 9.40
C GLY A 398 25.64 -2.42 10.83
N LEU A 399 26.01 -1.28 11.41
CA LEU A 399 26.68 -1.18 12.70
C LEU A 399 25.98 -0.18 13.60
N GLY A 400 26.00 -0.46 14.91
CA GLY A 400 25.47 0.44 15.93
C GLY A 400 23.94 0.47 16.01
N ILE A 401 23.44 1.52 16.66
CA ILE A 401 22.02 1.75 16.94
C ILE A 401 21.35 2.40 15.72
N PRO A 402 20.23 1.87 15.22
CA PRO A 402 19.46 2.48 14.12
C PRO A 402 19.00 3.92 14.46
N PRO A 403 19.43 4.96 13.69
CA PRO A 403 19.18 6.35 14.03
C PRO A 403 17.73 6.81 13.79
N GLU A 404 16.98 6.13 12.94
CA GLU A 404 15.65 6.50 12.43
C GLU A 404 14.49 6.19 13.38
N THR A 405 14.77 5.49 14.48
CA THR A 405 13.74 5.13 15.48
C THR A 405 13.34 6.34 16.33
N GLU A 406 12.38 6.19 17.24
CA GLU A 406 12.11 7.23 18.25
C GLU A 406 13.25 7.31 19.29
N ALA A 407 13.48 8.49 19.88
CA ALA A 407 14.58 8.71 20.81
C ALA A 407 14.59 7.75 22.01
N THR A 408 13.40 7.38 22.50
CA THR A 408 13.20 6.50 23.65
C THR A 408 13.06 5.02 23.28
N HIS A 409 13.06 4.68 21.98
CA HIS A 409 12.70 3.36 21.47
C HIS A 409 13.59 2.25 22.06
N PHE A 410 14.90 2.48 22.15
CA PHE A 410 15.86 1.51 22.68
C PHE A 410 16.28 1.77 24.14
N THR A 411 15.71 2.76 24.82
CA THR A 411 16.16 3.16 26.17
C THR A 411 16.10 2.00 27.16
N GLN A 412 15.01 1.23 27.17
CA GLN A 412 14.84 0.08 28.06
C GLN A 412 15.84 -1.05 27.77
N ILE A 413 16.24 -1.21 26.51
CA ILE A 413 17.22 -2.23 26.10
C ILE A 413 18.64 -1.79 26.49
N LEU A 414 18.94 -0.50 26.36
CA LEU A 414 20.26 0.06 26.62
C LEU A 414 20.53 0.31 28.11
N GLU A 415 19.51 0.55 28.92
CA GLU A 415 19.65 0.90 30.34
C GLU A 415 20.40 -0.13 31.19
N PRO A 416 20.19 -1.46 31.06
CA PRO A 416 21.01 -2.46 31.77
C PRO A 416 22.50 -2.37 31.41
N TYR A 417 22.83 -2.15 30.13
CA TYR A 417 24.21 -2.02 29.67
C TYR A 417 24.83 -0.68 30.11
N ALA A 418 24.07 0.42 30.03
CA ALA A 418 24.53 1.72 30.53
C ALA A 418 24.85 1.66 32.03
N ARG A 419 23.99 1.03 32.83
CA ARG A 419 24.23 0.80 34.28
C ARG A 419 25.45 -0.08 34.53
N LYS A 420 25.66 -1.15 33.74
CA LYS A 420 26.86 -2.01 33.82
C LYS A 420 28.15 -1.21 33.63
N HIS A 421 28.13 -0.19 32.78
CA HIS A 421 29.29 0.69 32.52
C HIS A 421 29.34 1.96 33.40
N GLY A 422 28.36 2.17 34.29
CA GLY A 422 28.29 3.36 35.14
C GLY A 422 28.06 4.66 34.35
N LEU A 423 27.41 4.59 33.19
CA LEU A 423 27.16 5.72 32.28
C LEU A 423 25.66 6.04 32.22
N SER A 424 25.33 7.27 31.78
CA SER A 424 23.97 7.55 31.31
C SER A 424 23.68 6.81 29.99
N VAL A 425 22.41 6.59 29.67
CA VAL A 425 22.01 5.93 28.41
C VAL A 425 22.51 6.70 27.18
N LEU A 426 22.53 8.03 27.24
CA LEU A 426 23.02 8.87 26.14
C LEU A 426 24.53 8.67 25.94
N GLU A 427 25.34 8.82 26.99
CA GLU A 427 26.80 8.63 26.93
C GLU A 427 27.18 7.20 26.53
N PHE A 428 26.43 6.20 27.01
CA PHE A 428 26.61 4.81 26.60
C PHE A 428 26.33 4.64 25.09
N SER A 429 25.24 5.23 24.59
CA SER A 429 24.86 5.13 23.17
C SER A 429 25.91 5.76 22.26
N GLU A 430 26.49 6.89 22.65
CA GLU A 430 27.59 7.54 21.91
C GLU A 430 28.84 6.65 21.89
N LYS A 431 29.28 6.15 23.05
CA LYS A 431 30.45 5.27 23.18
C LYS A 431 30.27 3.88 22.58
N TYR A 432 29.04 3.41 22.45
CA TYR A 432 28.73 2.17 21.74
C TYR A 432 28.79 2.40 20.23
N ASN A 433 28.17 3.49 19.74
CA ASN A 433 28.18 3.83 18.32
C ASN A 433 29.59 4.18 17.80
N ASP A 434 30.45 4.82 18.60
CA ASP A 434 31.84 5.12 18.22
C ASP A 434 32.77 3.88 18.28
N GLY A 435 32.32 2.78 18.89
CA GLY A 435 33.06 1.53 19.03
C GLY A 435 34.03 1.48 20.21
N THR A 436 34.01 2.47 21.09
CA THR A 436 34.78 2.50 22.35
C THR A 436 34.31 1.40 23.30
N ILE A 437 33.00 1.18 23.38
CA ILE A 437 32.38 0.09 24.14
C ILE A 437 31.93 -1.00 23.16
N LYS A 438 32.32 -2.24 23.44
CA LYS A 438 31.90 -3.43 22.69
C LYS A 438 31.08 -4.34 23.58
N GLU A 439 29.88 -4.66 23.14
CA GLU A 439 28.95 -5.56 23.83
C GLU A 439 28.38 -6.54 22.79
N PRO A 440 28.97 -7.74 22.64
CA PRO A 440 28.56 -8.70 21.59
C PRO A 440 27.08 -9.11 21.66
N GLU A 441 26.52 -9.21 22.86
CA GLU A 441 25.08 -9.50 23.04
C GLU A 441 24.19 -8.37 22.51
N LEU A 442 24.65 -7.12 22.63
CA LEU A 442 23.96 -5.95 22.09
C LEU A 442 24.13 -5.86 20.57
N ASP A 443 25.30 -6.24 20.04
CA ASP A 443 25.55 -6.36 18.61
C ASP A 443 24.60 -7.39 17.96
N GLU A 444 24.42 -8.54 18.61
CA GLU A 444 23.47 -9.58 18.18
C GLU A 444 22.02 -9.09 18.26
N TYR A 445 21.65 -8.36 19.31
CA TYR A 445 20.33 -7.73 19.41
C TYR A 445 20.06 -6.79 18.24
N PHE A 446 20.98 -5.89 17.92
CA PHE A 446 20.78 -4.94 16.82
C PHE A 446 20.87 -5.58 15.45
N LEU A 447 21.59 -6.70 15.30
CA LEU A 447 21.51 -7.52 14.10
C LEU A 447 20.09 -8.07 13.91
N HIS A 448 19.48 -8.60 14.97
CA HIS A 448 18.09 -9.07 14.92
C HIS A 448 17.09 -7.94 14.69
N ASP A 449 17.27 -6.76 15.29
CA ASP A 449 16.42 -5.59 15.03
C ASP A 449 16.48 -5.16 13.55
N ARG A 450 17.68 -5.04 12.98
CA ARG A 450 17.83 -4.70 11.56
C ARG A 450 17.22 -5.77 10.65
N ALA A 451 17.38 -7.05 10.99
CA ALA A 451 16.76 -8.16 10.28
C ALA A 451 15.23 -8.10 10.31
N VAL A 452 14.65 -7.76 11.46
CA VAL A 452 13.19 -7.55 11.60
C VAL A 452 12.72 -6.45 10.64
N ARG A 453 13.44 -5.32 10.55
CA ARG A 453 13.13 -4.23 9.61
C ARG A 453 13.31 -4.63 8.14
N GLU A 454 14.33 -5.44 7.85
CA GLU A 454 14.56 -5.99 6.50
C GLU A 454 13.47 -6.99 6.09
N SER A 455 12.82 -7.66 7.04
CA SER A 455 11.70 -8.56 6.74
C SER A 455 10.39 -7.83 6.38
N GLY A 456 10.32 -6.51 6.62
CA GLY A 456 9.09 -5.70 6.52
C GLY A 456 8.09 -5.91 7.67
N HIS A 457 8.32 -6.88 8.56
CA HIS A 457 7.44 -7.20 9.67
C HIS A 457 7.94 -6.61 10.99
N ASP A 458 8.36 -5.34 10.99
CA ASP A 458 8.79 -4.63 12.19
C ASP A 458 7.60 -4.03 12.97
N THR A 459 7.18 -4.57 14.13
CA THR A 459 7.69 -5.79 14.80
C THR A 459 6.63 -6.88 14.99
N THR A 460 7.11 -8.12 15.19
CA THR A 460 6.34 -9.35 15.47
C THR A 460 7.12 -10.24 16.44
N TYR A 461 6.41 -10.94 17.33
CA TYR A 461 6.99 -11.97 18.20
C TYR A 461 7.54 -13.20 17.45
N ARG A 462 7.16 -13.38 16.18
CA ARG A 462 7.79 -14.37 15.28
C ARG A 462 9.30 -14.15 15.16
N PHE A 463 9.73 -12.88 15.15
CA PHE A 463 11.08 -12.48 14.76
C PHE A 463 11.92 -11.87 15.89
N GLU A 464 11.28 -11.42 16.98
CA GLU A 464 12.00 -10.76 18.07
C GLU A 464 13.16 -11.64 18.61
N LYS A 465 14.37 -11.04 18.65
CA LYS A 465 15.64 -11.64 19.12
C LYS A 465 16.10 -12.89 18.37
N ARG A 466 15.58 -13.14 17.15
CA ARG A 466 15.94 -14.34 16.38
C ARG A 466 15.94 -14.18 14.87
N CYS A 467 15.31 -13.12 14.32
CA CYS A 467 15.07 -12.94 12.88
C CYS A 467 16.26 -13.27 11.97
N ALA A 468 17.42 -12.68 12.27
CA ALA A 468 18.68 -12.92 11.53
C ALA A 468 19.20 -14.36 11.45
N ASN A 469 18.62 -15.29 12.23
CA ASN A 469 18.97 -16.71 12.20
C ASN A 469 17.90 -17.54 11.46
N LEU A 470 16.75 -16.96 11.10
CA LEU A 470 15.63 -17.68 10.54
C LEU A 470 15.72 -17.73 9.01
N GLY A 471 15.77 -18.94 8.46
CA GLY A 471 15.38 -19.21 7.08
C GLY A 471 13.87 -19.21 7.01
N THR A 472 13.30 -18.08 6.60
CA THR A 472 11.87 -17.82 6.70
C THR A 472 11.10 -18.24 5.46
N ILE A 473 9.84 -18.68 5.63
CA ILE A 473 8.99 -19.11 4.51
C ILE A 473 8.65 -17.97 3.55
N ASP A 474 8.56 -16.74 4.06
CA ASP A 474 8.35 -15.54 3.26
C ASP A 474 9.48 -15.38 2.23
N LEU A 475 10.72 -15.21 2.69
CA LEU A 475 11.88 -14.98 1.83
C LEU A 475 12.11 -16.15 0.86
N GLN A 476 11.97 -17.41 1.32
CA GLN A 476 12.16 -18.54 0.40
C GLN A 476 11.11 -18.57 -0.71
N SER A 477 9.85 -18.22 -0.41
CA SER A 477 8.79 -18.15 -1.41
C SER A 477 9.10 -17.06 -2.45
N LEU A 478 9.59 -15.90 -2.01
CA LEU A 478 9.95 -14.80 -2.90
C LEU A 478 11.16 -15.14 -3.78
N LEU A 479 12.17 -15.82 -3.23
CA LEU A 479 13.34 -16.24 -4.01
C LEU A 479 13.00 -17.35 -5.02
N TYR A 480 12.09 -18.27 -4.67
CA TYR A 480 11.56 -19.24 -5.65
C TYR A 480 10.87 -18.51 -6.79
N LYS A 481 10.08 -17.47 -6.48
CA LYS A 481 9.42 -16.66 -7.51
C LYS A 481 10.43 -15.93 -8.39
N TYR A 482 11.50 -15.37 -7.82
CA TYR A 482 12.61 -14.79 -8.62
C TYR A 482 13.20 -15.82 -9.58
N GLU A 483 13.51 -17.02 -9.09
CA GLU A 483 14.12 -18.09 -9.89
C GLU A 483 13.22 -18.50 -11.07
N VAL A 484 11.93 -18.76 -10.81
CA VAL A 484 10.96 -19.12 -11.85
C VAL A 484 10.72 -17.98 -12.84
N ASP A 485 10.60 -16.75 -12.36
CA ASP A 485 10.33 -15.58 -13.21
C ASP A 485 11.52 -15.27 -14.13
N ILE A 486 12.75 -15.34 -13.60
CA ILE A 486 13.97 -15.13 -14.39
C ILE A 486 14.08 -16.23 -15.45
N GLY A 487 13.92 -17.50 -15.07
CA GLY A 487 13.94 -18.62 -16.02
C GLY A 487 12.89 -18.48 -17.12
N THR A 488 11.67 -18.08 -16.74
CA THR A 488 10.57 -17.86 -17.69
C THR A 488 10.82 -16.65 -18.60
N ALA A 489 11.32 -15.54 -18.08
CA ALA A 489 11.68 -14.39 -18.90
C ALA A 489 12.78 -14.72 -19.91
N ILE A 490 13.82 -15.46 -19.48
CA ILE A 490 14.90 -15.93 -20.36
C ILE A 490 14.32 -16.80 -21.47
N ARG A 491 13.49 -17.79 -21.14
CA ARG A 491 12.92 -18.72 -22.13
C ARG A 491 11.93 -18.06 -23.10
N GLU A 492 10.98 -17.29 -22.57
CA GLU A 492 9.81 -16.81 -23.32
C GLU A 492 10.03 -15.44 -23.99
N VAL A 493 10.94 -14.61 -23.45
CA VAL A 493 11.17 -13.23 -23.94
C VAL A 493 12.56 -13.04 -24.55
N PHE A 494 13.56 -13.76 -24.04
CA PHE A 494 14.97 -13.62 -24.46
C PHE A 494 15.51 -14.86 -25.20
N ASP A 495 14.63 -15.66 -25.80
CA ASP A 495 15.02 -16.76 -26.69
C ASP A 495 15.96 -17.80 -26.03
N ASP A 496 15.78 -18.02 -24.72
CA ASP A 496 16.54 -18.91 -23.84
C ASP A 496 18.02 -18.52 -23.59
N GLU A 497 18.44 -17.33 -24.03
CA GLU A 497 19.80 -16.82 -23.81
C GLU A 497 19.79 -15.34 -23.41
N LEU A 498 20.28 -15.05 -22.20
CA LEU A 498 20.43 -13.68 -21.72
C LEU A 498 21.89 -13.35 -21.40
N GLU A 499 22.47 -12.43 -22.16
CA GLU A 499 23.78 -11.83 -21.88
C GLU A 499 23.65 -10.74 -20.81
N LEU A 500 24.46 -10.85 -19.75
CA LEU A 500 24.51 -9.87 -18.67
C LEU A 500 25.46 -8.73 -19.01
N GLU A 501 24.98 -7.51 -18.89
CA GLU A 501 25.76 -6.31 -19.22
C GLU A 501 26.63 -5.82 -18.06
N GLU A 502 26.34 -6.14 -16.80
CA GLU A 502 27.19 -5.75 -15.66
C GLU A 502 28.03 -6.93 -15.18
N GLU A 503 29.28 -6.66 -14.78
CA GLU A 503 30.16 -7.67 -14.18
C GLU A 503 29.99 -7.72 -12.66
N PHE A 504 29.64 -8.88 -12.12
CA PHE A 504 29.55 -9.18 -10.69
C PHE A 504 29.80 -10.67 -10.44
N ASP A 505 29.98 -11.06 -9.18
CA ASP A 505 30.22 -12.45 -8.81
C ASP A 505 28.91 -13.25 -8.79
N LEU A 506 28.91 -14.40 -9.47
CA LEU A 506 27.81 -15.36 -9.39
C LEU A 506 27.95 -16.23 -8.15
N ALA A 507 26.86 -16.37 -7.41
CA ALA A 507 26.80 -17.27 -6.27
C ALA A 507 26.88 -18.74 -6.73
N PRO A 508 27.68 -19.58 -6.04
CA PRO A 508 27.87 -20.98 -6.44
C PRO A 508 26.58 -21.78 -6.28
N PHE A 509 26.37 -22.73 -7.18
CA PHE A 509 25.22 -23.63 -7.18
C PHE A 509 25.63 -25.05 -7.59
N PRO A 510 25.14 -26.11 -6.92
CA PRO A 510 24.30 -26.07 -5.71
C PRO A 510 25.04 -25.49 -4.49
N PRO A 511 24.32 -24.90 -3.51
CA PRO A 511 24.94 -24.32 -2.34
C PRO A 511 25.48 -25.40 -1.40
N SER A 512 26.73 -25.26 -0.99
CA SER A 512 27.36 -26.08 0.05
C SER A 512 28.38 -25.25 0.83
N VAL A 513 28.77 -25.73 2.01
CA VAL A 513 29.81 -25.08 2.83
C VAL A 513 31.12 -24.97 2.04
N GLU A 514 31.48 -26.01 1.29
CA GLU A 514 32.69 -26.05 0.47
C GLU A 514 32.61 -25.09 -0.73
N SER A 515 31.45 -25.01 -1.38
CA SER A 515 31.29 -24.13 -2.55
C SER A 515 31.29 -22.65 -2.15
N TYR A 516 30.69 -22.31 -1.00
CA TYR A 516 30.73 -20.94 -0.46
C TYR A 516 32.09 -20.58 0.13
N ALA A 517 32.83 -21.52 0.73
CA ALA A 517 34.19 -21.28 1.22
C ALA A 517 35.22 -21.00 0.10
N ASN A 518 34.93 -21.35 -1.16
CA ASN A 518 35.82 -21.07 -2.27
C ASN A 518 35.84 -19.56 -2.61
N PRO A 519 37.01 -18.88 -2.52
CA PRO A 519 37.11 -17.45 -2.83
C PRO A 519 37.01 -17.13 -4.33
N HIS A 520 37.18 -18.12 -5.21
CA HIS A 520 37.05 -17.90 -6.65
C HIS A 520 35.59 -18.00 -7.07
N ARG A 521 35.06 -16.90 -7.59
CA ARG A 521 33.70 -16.79 -8.12
C ARG A 521 33.74 -16.66 -9.64
N GLU A 522 32.77 -17.31 -10.29
CA GLU A 522 32.51 -17.08 -11.71
C GLU A 522 31.94 -15.66 -11.87
N LYS A 523 32.36 -14.96 -12.93
CA LYS A 523 31.87 -13.61 -13.24
C LYS A 523 30.62 -13.68 -14.10
N SER A 524 29.65 -12.83 -13.85
CA SER A 524 28.38 -12.76 -14.59
C SER A 524 28.53 -12.65 -16.13
N ARG A 525 29.62 -12.05 -16.61
CA ARG A 525 29.92 -11.87 -18.04
C ARG A 525 30.69 -13.04 -18.68
N SER A 526 31.11 -14.06 -17.93
CA SER A 526 31.86 -15.18 -18.51
C SER A 526 31.00 -16.14 -19.32
N ARG A 527 29.67 -16.11 -19.12
CA ARG A 527 28.72 -16.97 -19.82
C ARG A 527 27.34 -16.33 -19.92
N VAL A 528 26.55 -16.83 -20.86
CA VAL A 528 25.12 -16.50 -20.99
C VAL A 528 24.32 -17.17 -19.87
N GLN A 529 23.22 -16.52 -19.48
CA GLN A 529 22.21 -17.09 -18.60
C GLN A 529 21.20 -17.89 -19.44
N ARG A 530 20.87 -19.10 -19.00
CA ARG A 530 19.91 -20.01 -19.67
C ARG A 530 18.80 -20.39 -18.70
N SER A 531 17.62 -20.68 -19.20
CA SER A 531 16.45 -20.90 -18.33
C SER A 531 16.54 -22.17 -17.49
N ASP A 532 17.23 -23.21 -17.99
CA ASP A 532 17.45 -24.49 -17.30
C ASP A 532 18.13 -24.33 -15.94
N GLU A 533 19.20 -23.54 -15.86
CA GLU A 533 19.88 -23.23 -14.59
C GLU A 533 18.93 -22.61 -13.56
N TRP A 534 18.04 -21.72 -14.00
CA TRP A 534 17.12 -21.02 -13.12
C TRP A 534 15.99 -21.93 -12.65
N PHE A 535 15.52 -22.85 -13.49
CA PHE A 535 14.57 -23.88 -13.08
C PHE A 535 15.20 -24.90 -12.14
N ASP A 536 16.46 -25.30 -12.35
CA ASP A 536 17.20 -26.16 -11.42
C ASP A 536 17.34 -25.51 -10.03
N ARG A 537 17.58 -24.19 -9.99
CA ARG A 537 17.61 -23.40 -8.74
C ARG A 537 16.25 -23.39 -8.05
N ALA A 538 15.17 -23.18 -8.81
CA ALA A 538 13.80 -23.19 -8.29
C ALA A 538 13.43 -24.57 -7.72
N ASP A 539 13.76 -25.65 -8.43
CA ASP A 539 13.52 -27.02 -7.98
C ASP A 539 14.29 -27.34 -6.70
N PHE A 540 15.59 -26.98 -6.64
CA PHE A 540 16.38 -27.09 -5.41
C PHE A 540 15.74 -26.32 -4.24
N ARG A 541 15.29 -25.08 -4.49
CA ARG A 541 14.68 -24.28 -3.43
C ARG A 541 13.36 -24.89 -2.95
N LYS A 542 12.54 -25.42 -3.85
CA LYS A 542 11.31 -26.12 -3.50
C LYS A 542 11.60 -27.33 -2.60
N GLU A 543 12.61 -28.14 -2.93
CA GLU A 543 13.03 -29.26 -2.08
C GLU A 543 13.48 -28.80 -0.69
N VAL A 544 14.22 -27.69 -0.61
CA VAL A 544 14.68 -27.11 0.67
C VAL A 544 13.51 -26.56 1.49
N ILE A 545 12.54 -25.88 0.85
CA ILE A 545 11.30 -25.42 1.50
C ILE A 545 10.54 -26.62 2.09
N ASP A 546 10.33 -27.67 1.30
CA ASP A 546 9.60 -28.87 1.74
C ASP A 546 10.35 -29.60 2.87
N LYS A 547 11.68 -29.65 2.81
CA LYS A 547 12.51 -30.32 3.82
C LYS A 547 12.51 -29.60 5.16
N TYR A 548 12.72 -28.28 5.17
CA TYR A 548 12.96 -27.54 6.41
C TYR A 548 11.76 -26.75 6.91
N LEU A 549 10.83 -26.36 6.05
CA LEU A 549 9.77 -25.41 6.39
C LEU A 549 8.39 -26.07 6.44
N TRP A 550 8.10 -27.07 5.61
CA TRP A 550 6.83 -27.80 5.70
C TRP A 550 6.76 -28.62 7.00
N ASN A 551 5.61 -28.59 7.68
CA ASN A 551 5.33 -29.45 8.81
C ASN A 551 4.07 -30.27 8.58
N GLU A 552 4.27 -31.55 8.29
CA GLU A 552 3.21 -32.50 7.96
C GLU A 552 2.20 -32.69 9.10
N SER A 553 2.64 -32.68 10.36
CA SER A 553 1.74 -32.87 11.51
C SER A 553 0.83 -31.66 11.77
N LYS A 554 1.29 -30.46 11.40
CA LYS A 554 0.61 -29.19 11.63
C LYS A 554 -0.09 -28.65 10.38
N ASN A 555 0.14 -29.25 9.21
CA ASN A 555 -0.40 -28.84 7.92
C ASN A 555 -0.10 -27.37 7.60
N LEU A 556 1.12 -26.91 7.91
CA LEU A 556 1.53 -25.52 7.81
C LEU A 556 3.04 -25.41 7.56
N PHE A 557 3.45 -24.37 6.84
CA PHE A 557 4.86 -23.98 6.74
C PHE A 557 5.29 -23.13 7.96
N PHE A 558 6.49 -23.40 8.46
CA PHE A 558 7.13 -22.70 9.58
C PHE A 558 8.54 -22.25 9.21
N ASP A 559 9.06 -21.24 9.90
CA ASP A 559 10.45 -20.84 9.70
C ASP A 559 11.42 -21.80 10.39
N TYR A 560 12.63 -21.89 9.85
CA TYR A 560 13.69 -22.72 10.39
C TYR A 560 14.81 -21.86 10.98
N ASP A 561 15.12 -22.05 12.26
CA ASP A 561 16.27 -21.40 12.92
C ASP A 561 17.55 -22.15 12.51
N THR A 562 18.38 -21.55 11.65
CA THR A 562 19.58 -22.19 11.11
C THR A 562 20.70 -22.33 12.13
N VAL A 563 20.64 -21.58 13.24
CA VAL A 563 21.61 -21.67 14.34
C VAL A 563 21.21 -22.78 15.32
N LYS A 564 19.92 -22.86 15.66
CA LYS A 564 19.38 -23.92 16.55
C LYS A 564 19.03 -25.21 15.84
N GLU A 565 19.08 -25.20 14.51
CA GLU A 565 18.77 -26.31 13.62
C GLU A 565 17.40 -26.94 13.92
N LYS A 566 16.38 -26.08 14.05
CA LYS A 566 15.00 -26.51 14.33
C LYS A 566 13.97 -25.54 13.78
N GLN A 567 12.80 -26.07 13.44
CA GLN A 567 11.61 -25.26 13.14
C GLN A 567 11.18 -24.44 14.36
N ILE A 568 10.76 -23.20 14.13
CA ILE A 568 10.03 -22.40 15.11
C ILE A 568 8.53 -22.52 14.84
N LEU A 569 7.77 -23.00 15.84
CA LEU A 569 6.34 -23.27 15.67
C LEU A 569 5.47 -22.01 15.88
N TYR A 570 5.82 -20.91 15.20
CA TYR A 570 5.01 -19.69 15.15
C TYR A 570 4.11 -19.72 13.92
N GLU A 571 2.81 -19.78 14.11
CA GLU A 571 1.84 -19.83 13.01
C GLU A 571 1.64 -18.42 12.43
N SER A 572 2.15 -18.22 11.22
CA SER A 572 2.11 -16.96 10.47
C SER A 572 1.34 -17.14 9.17
N VAL A 573 0.57 -16.12 8.76
CA VAL A 573 -0.18 -16.14 7.49
C VAL A 573 0.75 -16.16 6.26
N THR A 574 2.03 -15.83 6.45
CA THR A 574 3.06 -15.98 5.40
C THR A 574 3.24 -17.44 4.95
N SER A 575 2.71 -18.42 5.68
CA SER A 575 2.63 -19.82 5.24
C SER A 575 1.84 -20.04 3.94
N PHE A 576 1.08 -19.04 3.49
CA PHE A 576 0.34 -19.07 2.23
C PHE A 576 1.12 -18.45 1.06
N TRP A 577 2.28 -17.81 1.31
CA TRP A 577 3.11 -17.25 0.24
C TRP A 577 3.67 -18.31 -0.73
N PRO A 578 3.89 -19.57 -0.33
CA PRO A 578 4.17 -20.65 -1.28
C PRO A 578 3.09 -20.84 -2.36
N LEU A 579 1.83 -20.52 -2.06
CA LEU A 579 0.74 -20.54 -3.04
C LEU A 579 0.88 -19.39 -4.04
N TRP A 580 1.21 -18.19 -3.58
CA TRP A 580 1.48 -17.05 -4.48
C TRP A 580 2.69 -17.34 -5.38
N ALA A 581 3.78 -17.84 -4.79
CA ALA A 581 5.01 -18.17 -5.50
C ALA A 581 4.82 -19.34 -6.48
N GLY A 582 3.93 -20.28 -6.16
CA GLY A 582 3.69 -21.49 -6.94
C GLY A 582 4.65 -22.64 -6.62
N CYS A 583 5.25 -22.66 -5.41
CA CYS A 583 6.14 -23.74 -4.99
C CYS A 583 5.45 -24.82 -4.14
N ALA A 584 4.26 -24.55 -3.60
CA ALA A 584 3.52 -25.58 -2.87
C ALA A 584 3.00 -26.69 -3.79
N SER A 585 2.95 -27.93 -3.32
CA SER A 585 2.24 -29.01 -4.00
C SER A 585 0.71 -28.83 -3.90
N GLU A 586 -0.04 -29.49 -4.78
CA GLU A 586 -1.50 -29.52 -4.70
C GLU A 586 -1.99 -30.10 -3.36
N GLU A 587 -1.30 -31.10 -2.83
CA GLU A 587 -1.61 -31.71 -1.52
C GLU A 587 -1.38 -30.72 -0.37
N GLN A 588 -0.25 -29.99 -0.38
CA GLN A 588 0.03 -28.95 0.60
C GLN A 588 -1.01 -27.84 0.53
N CYS A 589 -1.40 -27.42 -0.68
CA CYS A 589 -2.46 -26.42 -0.88
C CYS A 589 -3.79 -26.91 -0.28
N TRP A 590 -4.22 -28.14 -0.61
CA TRP A 590 -5.43 -28.72 -0.06
C TRP A 590 -5.42 -28.77 1.48
N LYS A 591 -4.29 -29.14 2.09
CA LYS A 591 -4.10 -29.13 3.54
C LYS A 591 -4.16 -27.71 4.12
N LEU A 592 -3.50 -26.74 3.48
CA LEU A 592 -3.51 -25.35 3.89
C LEU A 592 -4.94 -24.77 3.91
N VAL A 593 -5.68 -24.97 2.83
CA VAL A 593 -7.06 -24.45 2.68
C VAL A 593 -8.01 -25.13 3.67
N THR A 594 -8.00 -26.47 3.74
CA THR A 594 -8.99 -27.21 4.53
C THR A 594 -8.70 -27.27 6.03
N GLN A 595 -7.42 -27.24 6.44
CA GLN A 595 -7.02 -27.43 7.85
C GLN A 595 -6.47 -26.18 8.52
N SER A 596 -5.82 -25.29 7.75
CA SER A 596 -5.03 -24.20 8.32
C SER A 596 -5.62 -22.81 8.08
N LEU A 597 -6.34 -22.57 6.99
CA LEU A 597 -6.90 -21.25 6.67
C LEU A 597 -7.81 -20.70 7.78
N ARG A 598 -8.64 -21.57 8.36
CA ARG A 598 -9.54 -21.23 9.48
C ARG A 598 -8.82 -20.70 10.73
N LYS A 599 -7.50 -20.90 10.85
CA LYS A 599 -6.71 -20.39 11.98
C LYS A 599 -6.46 -18.88 11.87
N PHE A 600 -6.44 -18.35 10.65
CA PHE A 600 -6.13 -16.95 10.36
C PHE A 600 -7.35 -16.15 9.91
N GLU A 601 -8.35 -16.83 9.34
CA GLU A 601 -9.57 -16.17 8.88
C GLU A 601 -10.43 -15.65 10.04
N VAL A 602 -10.68 -14.35 10.02
CA VAL A 602 -11.54 -13.62 10.96
C VAL A 602 -12.56 -12.78 10.20
N LEU A 603 -13.42 -12.03 10.90
CA LEU A 603 -14.50 -11.27 10.26
C LEU A 603 -13.98 -10.27 9.20
N GLY A 604 -12.86 -9.60 9.48
CA GLY A 604 -12.26 -8.59 8.62
C GLY A 604 -11.18 -9.08 7.64
N GLY A 605 -11.01 -10.39 7.43
CA GLY A 605 -10.01 -10.93 6.50
C GLY A 605 -9.11 -11.97 7.15
N VAL A 606 -7.80 -11.92 6.90
CA VAL A 606 -6.82 -12.78 7.57
C VAL A 606 -5.89 -11.99 8.50
N VAL A 607 -5.69 -12.48 9.73
CA VAL A 607 -4.73 -11.91 10.69
C VAL A 607 -3.29 -12.37 10.41
N SER A 608 -2.30 -11.58 10.78
CA SER A 608 -0.88 -11.86 10.49
C SER A 608 -0.33 -13.13 11.17
N GLY A 609 -0.88 -13.51 12.33
CA GLY A 609 -0.51 -14.72 13.05
C GLY A 609 -1.64 -15.16 13.99
N THR A 610 -1.54 -16.36 14.56
CA THR A 610 -2.57 -16.86 15.49
C THR A 610 -2.43 -16.23 16.88
N GLU A 611 -3.56 -16.08 17.59
CA GLU A 611 -3.55 -15.63 18.98
C GLU A 611 -2.68 -16.53 19.88
N GLU A 612 -2.72 -17.84 19.65
CA GLU A 612 -1.89 -18.81 20.37
C GLU A 612 -0.40 -18.55 20.18
N SER A 613 0.03 -18.32 18.93
CA SER A 613 1.45 -18.06 18.60
C SER A 613 1.94 -16.71 19.16
N ARG A 614 1.14 -15.66 19.00
CA ARG A 614 1.39 -14.33 19.58
C ARG A 614 1.54 -14.40 21.10
N GLY A 615 0.73 -15.24 21.75
CA GLY A 615 0.80 -15.51 23.17
C GLY A 615 0.14 -14.42 24.03
N LYS A 616 0.35 -14.50 25.35
CA LYS A 616 -0.28 -13.57 26.31
C LYS A 616 0.40 -12.20 26.28
N ILE A 617 -0.41 -11.14 26.22
CA ILE A 617 0.03 -9.75 26.28
C ILE A 617 0.05 -9.26 27.73
N SER A 618 1.07 -8.47 28.07
CA SER A 618 1.25 -7.84 29.37
C SER A 618 2.02 -6.52 29.22
N LEU A 619 2.23 -5.77 30.31
CA LEU A 619 3.06 -4.56 30.28
C LEU A 619 4.52 -4.84 29.86
N GLU A 620 5.04 -6.02 30.20
CA GLU A 620 6.40 -6.45 29.84
C GLU A 620 6.47 -7.08 28.44
N ARG A 621 5.31 -7.43 27.86
CA ARG A 621 5.17 -8.06 26.56
C ARG A 621 3.96 -7.45 25.82
N PRO A 622 4.05 -6.18 25.38
CA PRO A 622 2.94 -5.45 24.77
C PRO A 622 2.59 -6.03 23.40
N ASN A 623 1.41 -5.69 22.86
CA ASN A 623 1.06 -6.20 21.54
C ASN A 623 1.98 -5.63 20.45
N ARG A 624 2.27 -6.42 19.42
CA ARG A 624 3.10 -6.02 18.28
C ARG A 624 2.25 -5.84 17.04
N GLN A 625 2.65 -4.92 16.15
CA GLN A 625 1.79 -4.51 15.04
C GLN A 625 1.63 -5.55 13.94
N TRP A 626 2.60 -6.47 13.76
CA TRP A 626 2.54 -7.57 12.78
C TRP A 626 2.07 -8.90 13.39
N ASP A 627 1.38 -8.86 14.53
CA ASP A 627 0.79 -10.02 15.18
C ASP A 627 -0.75 -9.91 15.26
N TYR A 628 -1.41 -10.98 15.70
CA TYR A 628 -2.83 -10.96 16.06
C TYR A 628 -3.18 -9.75 16.96
N PRO A 629 -4.29 -9.03 16.75
CA PRO A 629 -5.41 -9.29 15.82
C PRO A 629 -5.32 -8.53 14.49
N TYR A 630 -4.13 -8.02 14.12
CA TYR A 630 -4.02 -7.07 13.02
C TYR A 630 -4.00 -7.76 11.65
N ALA A 631 -4.60 -7.10 10.67
CA ALA A 631 -4.55 -7.48 9.27
C ALA A 631 -3.86 -6.40 8.46
N TRP A 632 -2.98 -6.86 7.57
CA TRP A 632 -2.17 -6.00 6.70
C TRP A 632 -2.47 -6.31 5.23
N PRO A 633 -2.58 -5.27 4.38
CA PRO A 633 -2.88 -5.43 2.94
C PRO A 633 -1.99 -6.43 2.19
N PRO A 634 -0.65 -6.46 2.39
CA PRO A 634 0.22 -7.45 1.75
C PRO A 634 -0.24 -8.89 1.96
N HIS A 635 -0.59 -9.26 3.19
CA HIS A 635 -1.01 -10.62 3.52
C HIS A 635 -2.31 -11.00 2.82
N GLN A 636 -3.22 -10.04 2.63
CA GLN A 636 -4.49 -10.28 1.96
C GLN A 636 -4.28 -10.49 0.45
N ILE A 637 -3.54 -9.58 -0.20
CA ILE A 637 -3.28 -9.68 -1.65
C ILE A 637 -2.58 -11.00 -1.99
N MET A 638 -1.54 -11.34 -1.21
CA MET A 638 -0.76 -12.55 -1.42
C MET A 638 -1.62 -13.82 -1.30
N ILE A 639 -2.52 -13.89 -0.31
CA ILE A 639 -3.38 -15.06 -0.15
C ILE A 639 -4.46 -15.14 -1.23
N TRP A 640 -5.05 -14.00 -1.66
CA TRP A 640 -6.07 -14.01 -2.72
C TRP A 640 -5.50 -14.54 -4.03
N VAL A 641 -4.36 -13.99 -4.45
CA VAL A 641 -3.68 -14.40 -5.69
C VAL A 641 -3.16 -15.83 -5.59
N GLY A 642 -2.61 -16.22 -4.43
CA GLY A 642 -2.15 -17.59 -4.20
C GLY A 642 -3.29 -18.63 -4.27
N LEU A 643 -4.45 -18.33 -3.69
CA LEU A 643 -5.62 -19.20 -3.75
C LEU A 643 -6.19 -19.30 -5.17
N GLU A 644 -6.32 -18.17 -5.88
CA GLU A 644 -6.77 -18.14 -7.28
C GLU A 644 -5.84 -18.98 -8.17
N ARG A 645 -4.52 -18.85 -8.00
CA ARG A 645 -3.53 -19.62 -8.76
C ARG A 645 -3.72 -21.14 -8.65
N TYR A 646 -4.18 -21.61 -7.49
CA TYR A 646 -4.41 -23.03 -7.22
C TYR A 646 -5.88 -23.45 -7.42
N GLY A 647 -6.73 -22.59 -7.99
CA GLY A 647 -8.12 -22.90 -8.32
C GLY A 647 -9.13 -22.69 -7.18
N TYR A 648 -8.72 -22.10 -6.06
CA TYR A 648 -9.57 -21.81 -4.89
C TYR A 648 -10.14 -20.39 -4.94
N LEU A 649 -10.82 -20.07 -6.06
CA LEU A 649 -11.35 -18.73 -6.31
C LEU A 649 -12.43 -18.35 -5.30
N ASP A 650 -13.31 -19.27 -4.90
CA ASP A 650 -14.39 -18.98 -3.95
C ASP A 650 -13.82 -18.56 -2.57
N GLU A 651 -12.76 -19.23 -2.11
CA GLU A 651 -12.04 -18.85 -0.90
C GLU A 651 -11.37 -17.48 -1.05
N ALA A 652 -10.72 -17.22 -2.18
CA ALA A 652 -10.11 -15.92 -2.47
C ALA A 652 -11.17 -14.79 -2.44
N GLN A 653 -12.31 -14.99 -3.10
CA GLN A 653 -13.44 -14.04 -3.12
C GLN A 653 -14.03 -13.81 -1.72
N ARG A 654 -14.16 -14.86 -0.92
CA ARG A 654 -14.65 -14.77 0.46
C ARG A 654 -13.71 -13.96 1.34
N LEU A 655 -12.39 -14.18 1.24
CA LEU A 655 -11.41 -13.40 1.99
C LEU A 655 -11.36 -11.94 1.52
N ALA A 656 -11.41 -11.70 0.20
CA ALA A 656 -11.50 -10.35 -0.36
C ALA A 656 -12.76 -9.63 0.11
N TYR A 657 -13.92 -10.30 0.13
CA TYR A 657 -15.17 -9.74 0.62
C TYR A 657 -15.04 -9.28 2.07
N ARG A 658 -14.48 -10.12 2.95
CA ARG A 658 -14.30 -9.80 4.38
C ARG A 658 -13.44 -8.56 4.59
N PHE A 659 -12.31 -8.47 3.89
CA PHE A 659 -11.41 -7.32 3.99
C PHE A 659 -12.04 -6.05 3.41
N LEU A 660 -12.67 -6.13 2.24
CA LEU A 660 -13.34 -4.99 1.62
C LEU A 660 -14.56 -4.52 2.42
N TYR A 661 -15.28 -5.43 3.07
CA TYR A 661 -16.34 -5.10 4.02
C TYR A 661 -15.80 -4.27 5.17
N MET A 662 -14.74 -4.73 5.85
CA MET A 662 -14.10 -3.99 6.94
C MET A 662 -13.65 -2.59 6.49
N MET A 663 -12.97 -2.49 5.36
CA MET A 663 -12.52 -1.21 4.80
C MET A 663 -13.69 -0.28 4.48
N THR A 664 -14.74 -0.80 3.84
CA THR A 664 -15.90 0.00 3.42
C THR A 664 -16.71 0.46 4.63
N THR A 665 -16.90 -0.39 5.63
CA THR A 665 -17.56 -0.02 6.89
C THR A 665 -16.77 1.07 7.62
N ALA A 666 -15.44 0.93 7.73
CA ALA A 666 -14.62 1.98 8.33
C ALA A 666 -14.70 3.30 7.56
N PHE A 667 -14.65 3.25 6.22
CA PHE A 667 -14.79 4.41 5.36
C PHE A 667 -16.15 5.10 5.54
N VAL A 668 -17.23 4.34 5.68
CA VAL A 668 -18.59 4.86 5.88
C VAL A 668 -18.77 5.47 7.27
N ASP A 669 -18.25 4.80 8.29
CA ASP A 669 -18.53 5.11 9.69
C ASP A 669 -17.60 6.18 10.28
N PHE A 670 -16.39 6.34 9.74
CA PHE A 670 -15.35 7.21 10.28
C PHE A 670 -14.83 8.18 9.22
N ASN A 671 -15.73 9.02 8.71
CA ASN A 671 -15.41 10.17 7.89
C ASN A 671 -14.48 9.90 6.67
N GLY A 672 -14.57 8.72 6.06
CA GLY A 672 -13.77 8.33 4.90
C GLY A 672 -12.36 7.79 5.21
N VAL A 673 -12.06 7.44 6.46
CA VAL A 673 -10.71 7.01 6.88
C VAL A 673 -10.20 5.81 6.07
N VAL A 674 -8.92 5.87 5.69
CA VAL A 674 -8.19 4.77 5.03
C VAL A 674 -6.82 4.65 5.72
N PRO A 675 -6.72 3.85 6.79
CA PRO A 675 -5.52 3.75 7.61
C PRO A 675 -4.44 2.85 6.98
N GLU A 676 -3.27 2.80 7.62
CA GLU A 676 -2.18 1.87 7.28
C GLU A 676 -2.56 0.39 7.50
N LYS A 677 -3.26 0.08 8.60
CA LYS A 677 -3.63 -1.29 9.03
C LYS A 677 -4.95 -1.31 9.80
N PHE A 678 -5.49 -2.50 10.04
CA PHE A 678 -6.75 -2.68 10.78
C PHE A 678 -6.65 -3.76 11.86
N ASP A 679 -7.43 -3.61 12.93
CA ASP A 679 -7.83 -4.73 13.79
C ASP A 679 -8.96 -5.50 13.09
N ALA A 680 -8.63 -6.65 12.50
CA ALA A 680 -9.57 -7.44 11.69
C ALA A 680 -10.57 -8.27 12.52
N VAL A 681 -10.36 -8.33 13.84
CA VAL A 681 -11.28 -9.03 14.76
C VAL A 681 -12.35 -8.06 15.22
N LYS A 682 -11.97 -6.84 15.60
CA LYS A 682 -12.89 -5.79 16.06
C LYS A 682 -13.47 -4.95 14.93
N LEU A 683 -12.97 -5.09 13.70
CA LEU A 683 -13.29 -4.25 12.55
C LEU A 683 -13.00 -2.77 12.83
N SER A 684 -11.84 -2.50 13.43
CA SER A 684 -11.48 -1.16 13.89
C SER A 684 -10.25 -0.64 13.18
N HIS A 685 -10.31 0.64 12.79
CA HIS A 685 -9.15 1.41 12.33
C HIS A 685 -8.33 1.96 13.52
N LEU A 686 -8.85 1.92 14.74
CA LEU A 686 -8.11 2.31 15.94
C LEU A 686 -7.16 1.18 16.34
N VAL A 687 -5.87 1.39 16.07
CA VAL A 687 -4.79 0.46 16.38
C VAL A 687 -3.74 1.21 17.20
N ASP A 688 -3.65 0.87 18.49
CA ASP A 688 -2.75 1.52 19.46
C ASP A 688 -1.42 0.76 19.65
N ALA A 689 -1.11 -0.21 18.78
CA ALA A 689 0.15 -0.93 18.85
C ALA A 689 1.31 -0.01 18.42
N GLU A 690 2.37 0.01 19.22
CA GLU A 690 3.61 0.76 18.96
C GLU A 690 3.35 2.26 18.74
N TYR A 691 3.64 2.81 17.55
CA TYR A 691 3.43 4.23 17.23
C TYR A 691 2.00 4.55 16.77
N GLY A 692 1.09 3.58 16.89
CA GLY A 692 -0.30 3.71 16.48
C GLY A 692 -0.50 3.55 14.97
N ASN A 693 -1.69 3.94 14.50
CA ASN A 693 -2.06 3.86 13.09
C ASN A 693 -1.72 5.16 12.34
N GLN A 694 -1.25 5.05 11.09
CA GLN A 694 -1.05 6.20 10.22
C GLN A 694 -2.27 6.38 9.30
N GLY A 695 -2.51 7.61 8.82
CA GLY A 695 -3.63 7.93 7.91
C GLY A 695 -4.96 8.24 8.60
N ILE A 696 -4.97 8.38 9.93
CA ILE A 696 -6.16 8.75 10.73
C ILE A 696 -6.20 10.24 11.12
N ASP A 697 -5.04 10.91 11.15
CA ASP A 697 -4.92 12.33 11.51
C ASP A 697 -5.14 13.21 10.28
N PHE A 698 -6.40 13.52 9.99
CA PHE A 698 -6.79 14.48 8.96
C PHE A 698 -7.98 15.33 9.43
N LYS A 699 -8.15 16.49 8.82
CA LYS A 699 -9.28 17.38 9.09
C LYS A 699 -10.22 17.41 7.91
N MET A 700 -11.50 17.16 8.15
CA MET A 700 -12.61 17.20 7.20
C MET A 700 -12.56 16.16 6.08
N VAL A 701 -11.46 16.05 5.32
CA VAL A 701 -11.35 15.17 4.15
C VAL A 701 -9.98 14.45 4.11
N PRO A 702 -9.97 13.12 3.96
CA PRO A 702 -8.72 12.37 3.78
C PRO A 702 -8.18 12.63 2.37
N ARG A 703 -6.86 12.83 2.27
CA ARG A 703 -6.22 13.24 1.00
C ARG A 703 -5.53 12.12 0.25
N GLU A 704 -5.10 11.08 0.96
CA GLU A 704 -4.14 10.14 0.40
C GLU A 704 -4.32 8.68 0.85
N GLY A 705 -4.97 8.44 1.99
CA GLY A 705 -5.05 7.10 2.57
C GLY A 705 -3.66 6.51 2.81
N PHE A 706 -3.47 5.24 2.46
CA PHE A 706 -2.17 4.57 2.49
C PHE A 706 -2.00 3.68 1.25
N GLY A 707 -0.83 3.73 0.62
CA GLY A 707 -0.55 3.16 -0.70
C GLY A 707 -0.97 1.69 -0.86
N TRP A 708 -0.53 0.80 0.02
CA TRP A 708 -0.93 -0.62 -0.09
C TRP A 708 -2.41 -0.88 0.26
N MET A 709 -3.07 0.04 0.97
CA MET A 709 -4.44 -0.08 1.43
C MET A 709 -5.35 0.31 0.27
N ASN A 710 -4.99 1.42 -0.38
CA ASN A 710 -5.53 1.85 -1.66
C ASN A 710 -5.40 0.72 -2.69
N ALA A 711 -4.21 0.10 -2.79
CA ALA A 711 -3.99 -1.02 -3.69
C ALA A 711 -4.84 -2.26 -3.35
N ALA A 712 -4.89 -2.68 -2.08
CA ALA A 712 -5.71 -3.82 -1.69
C ALA A 712 -7.20 -3.60 -1.92
N TYR A 713 -7.69 -2.36 -1.83
CA TYR A 713 -9.06 -2.06 -2.21
C TYR A 713 -9.28 -2.26 -3.71
N GLN A 714 -8.43 -1.68 -4.57
CA GLN A 714 -8.57 -1.81 -6.03
C GLN A 714 -8.39 -3.26 -6.49
N VAL A 715 -7.38 -3.96 -5.98
CA VAL A 715 -7.13 -5.37 -6.28
C VAL A 715 -8.26 -6.24 -5.74
N GLY A 716 -8.66 -6.10 -4.48
CA GLY A 716 -9.73 -6.92 -3.91
C GLY A 716 -11.07 -6.73 -4.63
N LEU A 717 -11.34 -5.54 -5.18
CA LEU A 717 -12.52 -5.30 -6.00
C LEU A 717 -12.53 -6.18 -7.26
N SER A 718 -11.38 -6.46 -7.89
CA SER A 718 -11.33 -7.33 -9.09
C SER A 718 -11.78 -8.77 -8.80
N PHE A 719 -11.64 -9.24 -7.55
CA PHE A 719 -12.13 -10.55 -7.12
C PHE A 719 -13.66 -10.58 -6.91
N LEU A 720 -14.28 -9.45 -6.56
CA LEU A 720 -15.71 -9.44 -6.20
C LEU A 720 -16.64 -9.48 -7.41
N THR A 721 -17.64 -10.38 -7.35
CA THR A 721 -18.77 -10.38 -8.29
C THR A 721 -19.64 -9.12 -8.13
N SER A 722 -20.47 -8.82 -9.13
CA SER A 722 -21.43 -7.70 -9.06
C SER A 722 -22.39 -7.79 -7.86
N HIS A 723 -22.76 -9.01 -7.45
CA HIS A 723 -23.61 -9.21 -6.26
C HIS A 723 -22.84 -8.87 -4.97
N MET A 724 -21.62 -9.38 -4.84
CA MET A 724 -20.74 -9.09 -3.71
C MET A 724 -20.44 -7.59 -3.58
N ARG A 725 -20.13 -6.90 -4.69
CA ARG A 725 -19.89 -5.44 -4.69
C ARG A 725 -21.09 -4.66 -4.17
N ARG A 726 -22.31 -5.04 -4.55
CA ARG A 726 -23.55 -4.41 -4.05
C ARG A 726 -23.77 -4.68 -2.56
N ALA A 727 -23.46 -5.88 -2.10
CA ALA A 727 -23.59 -6.25 -0.70
C ALA A 727 -22.57 -5.51 0.20
N VAL A 728 -21.32 -5.38 -0.24
CA VAL A 728 -20.29 -4.56 0.42
C VAL A 728 -20.70 -3.09 0.43
N ALA A 729 -21.20 -2.55 -0.68
CA ALA A 729 -21.72 -1.18 -0.76
C ALA A 729 -22.87 -0.91 0.21
N ALA A 730 -23.70 -1.92 0.47
CA ALA A 730 -24.77 -1.86 1.47
C ALA A 730 -24.29 -2.16 2.91
N CYS A 731 -22.98 -2.33 3.13
CA CYS A 731 -22.38 -2.73 4.40
C CYS A 731 -23.01 -4.03 4.97
N THR A 732 -23.25 -5.01 4.10
CA THR A 732 -23.78 -6.33 4.50
C THR A 732 -22.66 -7.18 5.09
N SER A 733 -22.79 -7.55 6.37
CA SER A 733 -21.81 -8.38 7.07
C SER A 733 -21.53 -9.70 6.32
N PRO A 734 -20.26 -10.16 6.27
CA PRO A 734 -19.91 -11.47 5.69
C PRO A 734 -20.71 -12.63 6.30
N GLU A 735 -21.05 -12.57 7.58
CA GLU A 735 -21.85 -13.62 8.25
C GLU A 735 -23.28 -13.69 7.71
N VAL A 736 -23.83 -12.55 7.28
CA VAL A 736 -25.16 -12.49 6.66
C VAL A 736 -25.08 -12.93 5.21
N PHE A 737 -24.08 -12.44 4.48
CA PHE A 737 -23.92 -12.72 3.05
C PHE A 737 -23.61 -14.19 2.76
N PHE A 738 -22.72 -14.80 3.54
CA PHE A 738 -22.33 -16.21 3.39
C PHE A 738 -23.09 -17.16 4.34
N GLY A 739 -24.01 -16.63 5.16
CA GLY A 739 -24.71 -17.41 6.18
C GLY A 739 -25.76 -18.37 5.62
N PRO A 740 -26.26 -19.32 6.43
CA PRO A 740 -27.23 -20.34 6.00
C PRO A 740 -28.55 -19.76 5.45
N ALA A 741 -28.92 -18.55 5.87
CA ALA A 741 -30.11 -17.85 5.35
C ALA A 741 -29.95 -17.40 3.89
N ALA A 742 -28.72 -17.12 3.43
CA ALA A 742 -28.43 -16.76 2.06
C ALA A 742 -28.53 -17.97 1.11
N SER A 743 -28.12 -19.16 1.57
CA SER A 743 -28.25 -20.42 0.79
C SER A 743 -29.70 -20.85 0.54
N LEU A 744 -30.69 -20.29 1.24
CA LEU A 744 -32.11 -20.54 0.99
C LEU A 744 -32.68 -19.71 -0.18
N GLN A 745 -31.96 -18.69 -0.66
CA GLN A 745 -32.37 -17.89 -1.83
C GLN A 745 -31.90 -18.46 -3.17
N GLU A 746 -31.06 -19.49 -3.18
CA GLU A 746 -30.69 -20.27 -4.38
C GLU A 746 -31.56 -21.52 -4.58
N ALA A 747 -32.79 -21.54 -4.04
CA ALA A 747 -33.79 -22.50 -4.50
C ALA A 747 -34.28 -22.08 -5.90
N PRO A 748 -34.26 -22.97 -6.92
CA PRO A 748 -34.69 -22.59 -8.25
C PRO A 748 -36.17 -22.20 -8.22
N LEU A 749 -36.45 -20.99 -8.70
CA LEU A 749 -37.80 -20.58 -9.05
C LEU A 749 -38.40 -21.66 -9.96
N LEU A 750 -39.38 -22.39 -9.42
CA LEU A 750 -40.27 -23.28 -10.16
C LEU A 750 -41.03 -22.44 -11.20
N ASN A 751 -40.41 -22.24 -12.38
CA ASN A 751 -41.10 -21.73 -13.54
C ASN A 751 -41.76 -22.90 -14.27
N ALA A 752 -43.07 -22.75 -14.44
CA ALA A 752 -43.93 -23.65 -15.17
C ALA A 752 -43.42 -23.94 -16.60
N ASN A 753 -43.49 -25.22 -16.98
CA ASN A 753 -43.61 -25.75 -18.33
C ASN A 753 -42.89 -25.01 -19.47
N VAL A 754 -41.61 -25.35 -19.71
CA VAL A 754 -41.02 -25.41 -21.06
C VAL A 754 -40.00 -26.55 -21.10
N PRO A 755 -40.13 -27.56 -21.99
CA PRO A 755 -39.13 -28.61 -22.11
C PRO A 755 -37.96 -28.11 -22.97
N VAL A 756 -36.80 -27.92 -22.36
CA VAL A 756 -35.54 -27.63 -23.07
C VAL A 756 -34.68 -28.90 -23.04
N THR A 757 -34.55 -29.52 -24.20
CA THR A 757 -33.71 -30.70 -24.47
C THR A 757 -32.23 -30.34 -24.34
N HIS A 758 -31.51 -31.08 -23.49
CA HIS A 758 -30.07 -30.95 -23.25
C HIS A 758 -29.25 -31.60 -24.40
N PRO A 759 -28.35 -30.87 -25.09
CA PRO A 759 -27.61 -31.38 -26.28
C PRO A 759 -26.54 -32.44 -25.97
N LEU A 760 -26.23 -32.68 -24.70
CA LEU A 760 -25.21 -33.66 -24.27
C LEU A 760 -25.80 -34.99 -23.79
N GLY A 761 -27.13 -35.13 -23.76
CA GLY A 761 -27.80 -36.41 -23.44
C GLY A 761 -27.92 -37.38 -24.63
N LEU A 762 -27.80 -36.89 -25.86
CA LEU A 762 -27.99 -37.69 -27.09
C LEU A 762 -26.69 -38.27 -27.67
N ALA A 763 -25.52 -37.92 -27.11
CA ALA A 763 -24.22 -38.39 -27.63
C ALA A 763 -23.66 -39.63 -26.89
N MET A 764 -24.32 -40.09 -25.81
CA MET A 764 -23.85 -41.22 -25.00
C MET A 764 -24.69 -42.50 -25.08
N GLU A 765 -25.78 -42.50 -25.86
CA GLU A 765 -26.61 -43.71 -26.07
C GLU A 765 -26.23 -44.53 -27.33
N HIS A 766 -25.23 -44.12 -28.11
CA HIS A 766 -24.86 -44.80 -29.36
C HIS A 766 -23.51 -45.56 -29.34
N LEU A 767 -22.92 -45.84 -28.17
CA LEU A 767 -21.70 -46.62 -28.05
C LEU A 767 -21.79 -47.71 -26.97
N SER A 768 -22.30 -48.89 -27.36
CA SER A 768 -21.94 -50.28 -26.97
C SER A 768 -23.18 -51.18 -26.94
N LEU A 769 -23.42 -51.91 -28.04
CA LEU A 769 -23.12 -53.35 -28.24
C LEU A 769 -24.22 -54.29 -27.72
N SER A 770 -24.86 -55.00 -28.65
CA SER A 770 -25.54 -56.26 -28.39
C SER A 770 -25.25 -57.25 -29.51
N ALA A 771 -24.71 -58.42 -29.12
CA ALA A 771 -24.64 -59.72 -29.80
C ALA A 771 -23.89 -59.81 -31.15
#